data_AF-A0A094B359-F1
#
_entry.id   AF-A0A094B359-F1
#
_cell.length_a   1.000
_cell.length_b   1.000
_cell.length_c   1.000
_cell.angle_alpha   90.00
_cell.angle_beta   90.00
_cell.angle_gamma   90.00
#
_symmetry.space_group_name_H-M   'P 1'
#
loop_
_entity.id
_entity.type
_entity.pdbx_description
1 polymer ?
#
loop_
_entity_poly.entity_id
_entity_poly.type
_entity_poly.pdbx_seq_one_letter_code
_entity_poly.pdbx_strand_id
1 'polypeptide(L)'
;MRLSSHFVGAYTIGLAAAVGQLPSDCTSNVLSFNSANAVTLGSCTELGYRCNDKIVQINSTEEAIPANCAHYLYNITVDENIKGPLRIPGMAEVSSITINGTSSSGSSNGFASISPSNITSLDLPDLENVTSNFKISDAHSLSSLNVPKLNNVTGLLEIDLSFGPAINFSFPSLSYARAIMLVGKIDAIDLSSLSETLGLEVHTTGKLDCEAFADNMSKAVDTHGQAVVCGKTISQVTTTSPAPTTTGGSVRFGSTMAPPSLRDLFTEGSGLATDTRSSGATLESTNAVQDGDRMKPASMSGTASGLNAAVKEVVTDLASKLSPKARIVTEQGEEWNALHERWSDLAKQTPAAIVAVATEADVQETVKLCVANGVKFVPKAGGHSLWSTIGAGGIVIDLTALNAVTVDKEAGTVTVSGGSQIKDAVAPLYAAGLCAPFGTANTVGAVPQAVNGGLTVFSGLLGQTSDAILSARLVTSTGDLVTASATSDPDLLYAIKGAGTYFGLITSLTLRASPLSVLNSSDGTLWKATAPFPASRTGELISALAPLAASPDPRASGAMVITKSPHGDGSTVVLASLIFFGSSEDANAHFASIKALGPFMWGEKRVPYSNVNDDFDPFCVNGGFKKHVIAGVPRVPGDPEVWEAEVKAYETLIEKVGAQAARTMVCLMWVGKGEAGRWAESAFGHRGVLGWIEAVSWYTDEGSTEAVRDWQVEALRIVTSKFEVGEVETFQNSSRDTPIESRFPGEGRLEKLTALKKQWDPQGVFTDVLL
;
A
#
# COMPACT_ATOMS: atom_id res chain seq x y z
N MET A 1 23.78 -37.24 59.97
CA MET A 1 23.45 -38.66 59.72
C MET A 1 23.27 -38.85 58.22
N ARG A 2 24.05 -39.75 57.62
CA ARG A 2 23.87 -40.25 56.25
C ARG A 2 22.99 -41.51 56.28
N LEU A 3 22.42 -41.81 55.11
CA LEU A 3 21.73 -43.05 54.64
C LEU A 3 20.22 -43.11 54.97
N SER A 4 19.33 -43.58 54.09
CA SER A 4 19.48 -44.16 52.74
C SER A 4 18.12 -44.19 52.01
N SER A 5 18.24 -44.16 50.68
CA SER A 5 17.31 -44.57 49.63
C SER A 5 16.35 -45.72 49.96
N HIS A 6 15.06 -45.56 49.59
CA HIS A 6 14.22 -46.46 48.78
C HIS A 6 12.73 -46.17 49.03
N PHE A 7 12.06 -45.54 48.07
CA PHE A 7 10.64 -45.78 47.77
C PHE A 7 10.39 -45.40 46.30
N VAL A 8 10.67 -46.36 45.42
CA VAL A 8 9.94 -46.53 44.15
C VAL A 8 8.81 -47.50 44.49
N GLY A 9 7.56 -47.09 44.25
CA GLY A 9 6.42 -47.99 44.45
C GLY A 9 5.08 -47.29 44.41
N ALA A 10 4.48 -47.28 43.22
CA ALA A 10 3.04 -47.28 42.97
C ALA A 10 2.20 -46.05 43.35
N TYR A 11 2.01 -45.16 42.37
CA TYR A 11 0.66 -44.76 41.95
C TYR A 11 0.56 -44.91 40.44
N THR A 12 0.39 -46.16 39.99
CA THR A 12 -0.18 -46.49 38.68
C THR A 12 -1.48 -47.21 38.98
N ILE A 13 -2.60 -46.47 38.83
CA ILE A 13 -4.02 -46.82 38.64
C ILE A 13 -4.78 -45.56 39.12
N GLY A 14 -5.52 -44.82 38.32
CA GLY A 14 -5.80 -44.94 36.90
C GLY A 14 -6.02 -43.57 36.29
N LEU A 15 -5.48 -43.37 35.09
CA LEU A 15 -5.90 -42.31 34.18
C LEU A 15 -6.31 -42.92 32.84
N ALA A 16 -6.69 -44.21 32.85
CA ALA A 16 -7.31 -44.87 31.71
C ALA A 16 -8.86 -44.70 31.71
N ALA A 17 -9.43 -44.08 32.76
CA ALA A 17 -10.87 -43.92 32.92
C ALA A 17 -11.38 -42.49 32.60
N ALA A 18 -10.49 -41.53 32.38
CA ALA A 18 -10.85 -40.11 32.17
C ALA A 18 -10.73 -39.64 30.71
N VAL A 19 -10.14 -40.45 29.84
CA VAL A 19 -10.02 -40.14 28.41
C VAL A 19 -11.19 -40.81 27.70
N GLY A 20 -12.25 -40.04 27.49
CA GLY A 20 -13.32 -40.45 26.59
C GLY A 20 -12.77 -40.61 25.17
N GLN A 21 -13.33 -41.54 24.41
CA GLN A 21 -12.99 -41.66 22.99
C GLN A 21 -13.46 -40.38 22.29
N LEU A 22 -12.52 -39.62 21.71
CA LEU A 22 -12.82 -38.35 21.06
C LEU A 22 -13.89 -38.58 19.99
N PRO A 23 -14.99 -37.80 19.96
CA PRO A 23 -15.81 -37.71 18.76
C PRO A 23 -14.88 -37.42 17.58
N SER A 24 -15.08 -38.11 16.45
CA SER A 24 -14.27 -37.92 15.24
C SER A 24 -14.13 -36.44 14.88
N ASP A 25 -15.18 -35.68 15.13
CA ASP A 25 -15.31 -34.29 14.73
C ASP A 25 -14.44 -33.37 15.61
N CYS A 26 -14.08 -33.78 16.83
CA CYS A 26 -13.16 -33.01 17.68
C CYS A 26 -11.68 -33.26 17.34
N THR A 27 -11.35 -34.16 16.40
CA THR A 27 -9.94 -34.47 16.06
C THR A 27 -9.32 -33.45 15.10
N SER A 28 -10.17 -32.64 14.45
CA SER A 28 -9.77 -31.56 13.55
C SER A 28 -9.41 -30.30 14.35
N ASN A 29 -8.43 -29.54 13.86
CA ASN A 29 -8.12 -28.20 14.39
C ASN A 29 -9.15 -27.14 13.96
N VAL A 30 -10.08 -27.51 13.06
CA VAL A 30 -11.20 -26.69 12.59
C VAL A 30 -12.51 -27.41 12.92
N LEU A 31 -13.40 -26.76 13.65
CA LEU A 31 -14.75 -27.23 13.96
C LEU A 31 -15.76 -26.49 13.10
N SER A 32 -16.67 -27.22 12.44
CA SER A 32 -17.74 -26.66 11.61
C SER A 32 -19.10 -26.84 12.29
N PHE A 33 -19.69 -25.74 12.75
CA PHE A 33 -20.90 -25.73 13.56
C PHE A 33 -22.17 -25.57 12.72
N ASN A 34 -23.23 -26.26 13.09
CA ASN A 34 -24.59 -26.07 12.60
C ASN A 34 -25.60 -26.31 13.72
N SER A 35 -26.89 -26.09 13.44
CA SER A 35 -27.95 -26.23 14.45
C SER A 35 -28.10 -27.65 15.02
N ALA A 36 -27.60 -28.68 14.33
CA ALA A 36 -27.72 -30.07 14.75
C ALA A 36 -26.54 -30.54 15.62
N ASN A 37 -25.33 -30.01 15.38
CA ASN A 37 -24.11 -30.44 16.05
C ASN A 37 -23.56 -29.43 17.07
N ALA A 38 -24.14 -28.23 17.19
CA ALA A 38 -23.56 -27.16 17.99
C ALA A 38 -23.34 -27.51 19.46
N VAL A 39 -24.28 -28.24 20.08
CA VAL A 39 -24.14 -28.70 21.47
C VAL A 39 -23.01 -29.73 21.58
N THR A 40 -22.93 -30.67 20.65
CA THR A 40 -21.92 -31.72 20.64
C THR A 40 -20.52 -31.15 20.42
N LEU A 41 -20.34 -30.27 19.43
CA LEU A 41 -19.05 -29.64 19.13
C LEU A 41 -18.65 -28.57 20.15
N GLY A 42 -19.61 -27.94 20.82
CA GLY A 42 -19.33 -27.02 21.93
C GLY A 42 -18.56 -27.73 23.06
N SER A 43 -18.87 -29.01 23.32
CA SER A 43 -18.11 -29.80 24.29
C SER A 43 -16.64 -30.05 23.86
N CYS A 44 -16.33 -30.03 22.56
CA CYS A 44 -14.94 -30.14 22.10
C CYS A 44 -14.12 -28.93 22.56
N THR A 45 -14.70 -27.72 22.50
CA THR A 45 -14.03 -26.47 22.90
C THR A 45 -13.93 -26.29 24.40
N GLU A 46 -14.76 -26.99 25.18
CA GLU A 46 -14.74 -26.95 26.64
C GLU A 46 -13.79 -28.00 27.24
N LEU A 47 -13.72 -29.19 26.61
CA LEU A 47 -13.08 -30.38 27.19
C LEU A 47 -11.84 -30.84 26.40
N GLY A 48 -11.43 -30.09 25.37
CA GLY A 48 -10.34 -30.44 24.47
C GLY A 48 -8.97 -30.04 25.00
N TYR A 49 -8.06 -31.01 25.13
CA TYR A 49 -6.68 -30.79 25.59
C TYR A 49 -5.69 -31.41 24.62
N ARG A 50 -4.54 -30.74 24.42
CA ARG A 50 -3.39 -31.29 23.70
C ARG A 50 -2.39 -31.85 24.69
N CYS A 51 -2.19 -33.16 24.66
CA CYS A 51 -1.28 -33.92 25.51
C CYS A 51 -0.31 -34.70 24.64
N ASN A 52 1.01 -34.42 24.72
CA ASN A 52 2.04 -35.13 23.94
C ASN A 52 1.70 -35.26 22.44
N ASP A 53 1.30 -34.15 21.81
CA ASP A 53 0.90 -34.05 20.39
C ASP A 53 -0.37 -34.79 19.97
N LYS A 54 -1.21 -35.20 20.92
CA LYS A 54 -2.54 -35.73 20.65
C LYS A 54 -3.62 -34.86 21.29
N ILE A 55 -4.71 -34.66 20.56
CA ILE A 55 -5.92 -34.03 21.10
C ILE A 55 -6.72 -35.12 21.83
N VAL A 56 -7.07 -34.86 23.07
CA VAL A 56 -7.86 -35.74 23.95
C VAL A 56 -9.00 -34.95 24.59
N GLN A 57 -10.08 -35.62 24.93
CA GLN A 57 -11.21 -35.04 25.64
C GLN A 57 -11.14 -35.47 27.10
N ILE A 58 -11.14 -34.51 28.02
CA ILE A 58 -11.07 -34.76 29.46
C ILE A 58 -12.42 -34.37 30.04
N ASN A 59 -13.26 -35.37 30.36
CA ASN A 59 -14.69 -35.20 30.66
C ASN A 59 -15.02 -34.79 32.11
N SER A 60 -14.05 -34.35 32.91
CA SER A 60 -14.26 -34.00 34.32
C SER A 60 -13.62 -32.66 34.67
N THR A 61 -14.43 -31.72 35.15
CA THR A 61 -13.98 -30.45 35.74
C THR A 61 -13.40 -30.62 37.15
N GLU A 62 -13.48 -31.81 37.75
CA GLU A 62 -12.96 -32.14 39.09
C GLU A 62 -11.68 -33.00 39.07
N GLU A 63 -11.21 -33.46 37.90
CA GLU A 63 -9.96 -34.22 37.78
C GLU A 63 -8.77 -33.32 37.42
N ALA A 64 -7.60 -33.60 38.02
CA ALA A 64 -6.39 -32.84 37.77
C ALA A 64 -5.92 -33.02 36.32
N ILE A 65 -5.90 -31.93 35.55
CA ILE A 65 -5.35 -31.88 34.18
C ILE A 65 -3.88 -32.34 34.25
N PRO A 66 -3.46 -33.35 33.45
CA PRO A 66 -2.07 -33.82 33.49
C PRO A 66 -1.09 -32.69 33.16
N ALA A 67 0.06 -32.66 33.84
CA ALA A 67 1.04 -31.56 33.70
C ALA A 67 1.58 -31.36 32.27
N ASN A 68 1.43 -32.35 31.40
CA ASN A 68 1.85 -32.33 30.00
C ASN A 68 0.69 -32.02 29.02
N CYS A 69 -0.45 -31.57 29.54
CA CYS A 69 -1.64 -31.24 28.77
C CYS A 69 -1.93 -29.74 28.87
N ALA A 70 -2.23 -29.10 27.74
CA ALA A 70 -2.72 -27.73 27.68
C ALA A 70 -4.07 -27.68 26.98
N HIS A 71 -4.91 -26.71 27.31
CA HIS A 71 -6.18 -26.50 26.63
C HIS A 71 -5.95 -26.33 25.12
N TYR A 72 -6.74 -27.00 24.30
CA TYR A 72 -6.57 -26.99 22.85
C TYR A 72 -7.54 -26.01 22.19
N LEU A 73 -6.98 -25.02 21.51
CA LEU A 73 -7.74 -23.93 20.91
C LEU A 73 -8.11 -24.26 19.46
N TYR A 74 -9.42 -24.38 19.20
CA TYR A 74 -9.96 -24.70 17.88
C TYR A 74 -10.20 -23.46 17.02
N ASN A 75 -10.13 -23.63 15.70
CA ASN A 75 -10.66 -22.65 14.75
C ASN A 75 -12.13 -22.97 14.47
N ILE A 76 -12.99 -21.98 14.55
CA ILE A 76 -14.43 -22.14 14.43
C ILE A 76 -14.89 -21.64 13.07
N THR A 77 -15.64 -22.48 12.37
CA THR A 77 -16.36 -22.16 11.14
C THR A 77 -17.82 -22.57 11.30
N VAL A 78 -18.70 -22.01 10.47
CA VAL A 78 -20.10 -22.41 10.43
C VAL A 78 -20.39 -23.11 9.12
N ASP A 79 -21.23 -24.14 9.19
CA ASP A 79 -21.66 -24.92 8.03
C ASP A 79 -22.30 -24.01 6.98
N GLU A 80 -21.94 -24.33 5.76
CA GLU A 80 -22.19 -23.62 4.53
C GLU A 80 -23.70 -23.49 4.19
N ASN A 81 -24.54 -24.38 4.74
CA ASN A 81 -25.98 -24.49 4.47
C ASN A 81 -26.89 -24.10 5.64
N ILE A 82 -26.34 -23.50 6.70
CA ILE A 82 -27.13 -23.15 7.87
C ILE A 82 -28.20 -22.10 7.55
N LYS A 83 -29.40 -22.27 8.14
CA LYS A 83 -30.51 -21.32 8.05
C LYS A 83 -31.10 -21.10 9.44
N GLY A 84 -31.31 -19.84 9.81
CA GLY A 84 -31.98 -19.48 11.06
C GLY A 84 -31.03 -19.28 12.25
N PRO A 85 -31.51 -19.42 13.49
CA PRO A 85 -30.72 -19.13 14.69
C PRO A 85 -29.67 -20.21 14.96
N LEU A 86 -28.47 -19.79 15.36
CA LEU A 86 -27.39 -20.66 15.82
C LEU A 86 -27.01 -20.29 17.25
N ARG A 87 -27.05 -21.28 18.15
CA ARG A 87 -26.62 -21.15 19.55
C ARG A 87 -25.54 -22.18 19.86
N ILE A 88 -24.41 -21.74 20.38
CA ILE A 88 -23.25 -22.58 20.70
C ILE A 88 -22.86 -22.36 22.18
N PRO A 89 -23.42 -23.13 23.12
CA PRO A 89 -23.06 -23.06 24.53
C PRO A 89 -21.73 -23.80 24.83
N GLY A 90 -21.08 -23.47 25.95
CA GLY A 90 -19.87 -24.15 26.45
C GLY A 90 -18.56 -23.73 25.79
N MET A 91 -18.61 -22.92 24.73
CA MET A 91 -17.42 -22.44 24.01
C MET A 91 -16.79 -21.25 24.74
N ALA A 92 -15.96 -21.51 25.74
CA ALA A 92 -15.32 -20.46 26.55
C ALA A 92 -14.10 -19.81 25.89
N GLU A 93 -13.22 -20.60 25.27
CA GLU A 93 -11.98 -20.11 24.67
C GLU A 93 -11.67 -20.84 23.35
N VAL A 94 -11.33 -20.07 22.31
CA VAL A 94 -11.04 -20.59 20.96
C VAL A 94 -9.88 -19.84 20.29
N SER A 95 -9.31 -20.45 19.25
CA SER A 95 -8.22 -19.84 18.49
C SER A 95 -8.75 -18.72 17.60
N SER A 96 -9.72 -19.02 16.74
CA SER A 96 -10.35 -18.04 15.85
C SER A 96 -11.81 -18.38 15.60
N ILE A 97 -12.60 -17.38 15.24
CA ILE A 97 -13.98 -17.55 14.77
C ILE A 97 -14.07 -16.90 13.40
N THR A 98 -14.54 -17.64 12.40
CA THR A 98 -14.79 -17.12 11.06
C THR A 98 -16.16 -17.59 10.57
N ILE A 99 -17.05 -16.65 10.31
CA ILE A 99 -18.39 -16.89 9.79
C ILE A 99 -18.52 -16.13 8.48
N ASN A 100 -18.56 -16.87 7.37
CA ASN A 100 -18.61 -16.32 6.02
C ASN A 100 -19.80 -16.90 5.26
N GLY A 101 -20.19 -16.24 4.17
CA GLY A 101 -21.10 -16.80 3.17
C GLY A 101 -20.50 -17.99 2.44
N THR A 102 -21.36 -18.80 1.82
CA THR A 102 -20.99 -19.98 1.04
C THR A 102 -20.52 -19.63 -0.36
N SER A 103 -19.36 -20.13 -0.77
CA SER A 103 -18.91 -20.05 -2.16
C SER A 103 -19.19 -21.37 -2.88
N SER A 104 -20.23 -21.44 -3.72
CA SER A 104 -20.48 -22.62 -4.55
C SER A 104 -19.85 -22.47 -5.93
N SER A 105 -18.92 -23.37 -6.29
CA SER A 105 -18.31 -23.42 -7.62
C SER A 105 -19.30 -24.02 -8.63
N GLY A 106 -19.90 -23.19 -9.46
CA GLY A 106 -20.82 -23.63 -10.50
C GLY A 106 -20.11 -24.40 -11.63
N SER A 107 -20.45 -25.67 -11.84
CA SER A 107 -20.03 -26.47 -13.00
C SER A 107 -20.76 -26.02 -14.28
N SER A 108 -20.33 -24.88 -14.82
CA SER A 108 -20.43 -24.50 -16.25
C SER A 108 -19.97 -23.06 -16.51
N ASN A 109 -19.95 -22.19 -15.50
CA ASN A 109 -19.64 -20.76 -15.67
C ASN A 109 -18.58 -20.20 -14.69
N GLY A 110 -17.93 -21.03 -13.87
CA GLY A 110 -16.78 -20.61 -13.05
C GLY A 110 -17.06 -19.57 -11.95
N PHE A 111 -18.33 -19.21 -11.73
CA PHE A 111 -18.73 -18.40 -10.58
C PHE A 111 -18.72 -19.23 -9.30
N ALA A 112 -17.91 -18.80 -8.34
CA ALA A 112 -18.29 -18.92 -6.95
C ALA A 112 -19.48 -17.96 -6.72
N SER A 113 -20.71 -18.46 -6.71
CA SER A 113 -21.79 -17.64 -6.16
C SER A 113 -21.58 -17.56 -4.66
N ILE A 114 -21.32 -16.35 -4.14
CA ILE A 114 -21.32 -16.11 -2.69
C ILE A 114 -22.80 -16.08 -2.31
N SER A 115 -23.28 -17.20 -1.80
CA SER A 115 -24.57 -17.28 -1.13
C SER A 115 -24.35 -16.77 0.29
N PRO A 116 -24.90 -15.60 0.67
CA PRO A 116 -24.75 -15.10 2.02
C PRO A 116 -25.23 -16.16 3.01
N SER A 117 -24.55 -16.25 4.14
CA SER A 117 -25.00 -17.15 5.20
C SER A 117 -26.41 -16.71 5.66
N ASN A 118 -27.32 -17.68 5.77
CA ASN A 118 -28.71 -17.43 6.17
C ASN A 118 -28.91 -17.52 7.69
N ILE A 119 -27.84 -17.30 8.47
CA ILE A 119 -27.93 -17.20 9.92
C ILE A 119 -28.70 -15.93 10.28
N THR A 120 -29.75 -16.07 11.07
CA THR A 120 -30.57 -14.93 11.51
C THR A 120 -30.15 -14.40 12.88
N SER A 121 -29.64 -15.27 13.74
CA SER A 121 -29.07 -14.89 15.04
C SER A 121 -27.91 -15.79 15.43
N LEU A 122 -26.90 -15.23 16.06
CA LEU A 122 -25.77 -15.96 16.62
C LEU A 122 -25.71 -15.74 18.14
N ASP A 123 -25.62 -16.83 18.89
CA ASP A 123 -25.66 -16.82 20.35
C ASP A 123 -24.52 -17.68 20.92
N LEU A 124 -23.49 -17.01 21.44
CA LEU A 124 -22.30 -17.61 22.06
C LEU A 124 -22.26 -17.16 23.54
N PRO A 125 -23.12 -17.73 24.41
CA PRO A 125 -23.35 -17.21 25.76
C PRO A 125 -22.16 -17.37 26.70
N ASP A 126 -21.23 -18.26 26.37
CA ASP A 126 -20.11 -18.65 27.23
C ASP A 126 -18.75 -18.19 26.71
N LEU A 127 -18.67 -17.59 25.51
CA LEU A 127 -17.41 -17.18 24.90
C LEU A 127 -16.75 -16.04 25.67
N GLU A 128 -15.55 -16.29 26.17
CA GLU A 128 -14.73 -15.33 26.94
C GLU A 128 -13.50 -14.88 26.15
N ASN A 129 -12.79 -15.79 25.48
CA ASN A 129 -11.49 -15.49 24.89
C ASN A 129 -11.34 -15.99 23.44
N VAL A 130 -10.81 -15.14 22.55
CA VAL A 130 -10.39 -15.49 21.19
C VAL A 130 -8.92 -15.11 21.01
N THR A 131 -8.05 -16.10 20.79
CA THR A 131 -6.59 -15.87 20.76
C THR A 131 -6.04 -15.49 19.38
N SER A 132 -6.90 -15.20 18.42
CA SER A 132 -6.60 -14.67 17.10
C SER A 132 -7.78 -13.79 16.67
N ASN A 133 -8.36 -14.01 15.47
CA ASN A 133 -9.41 -13.16 14.93
C ASN A 133 -10.82 -13.67 15.23
N PHE A 134 -11.74 -12.75 15.49
CA PHE A 134 -13.18 -12.97 15.45
C PHE A 134 -13.71 -12.24 14.21
N LYS A 135 -14.14 -12.99 13.20
CA LYS A 135 -14.61 -12.44 11.92
C LYS A 135 -16.01 -12.91 11.54
N ILE A 136 -16.87 -11.97 11.18
CA ILE A 136 -18.16 -12.22 10.53
C ILE A 136 -18.21 -11.39 9.24
N SER A 137 -18.43 -12.04 8.10
CA SER A 137 -18.62 -11.40 6.80
C SER A 137 -19.70 -12.12 5.98
N ASP A 138 -20.31 -11.43 5.01
CA ASP A 138 -21.33 -11.99 4.10
C ASP A 138 -22.50 -12.72 4.81
N ALA A 139 -22.89 -12.23 6.00
CA ALA A 139 -23.98 -12.76 6.84
C ALA A 139 -25.22 -11.84 6.80
N HIS A 140 -25.78 -11.65 5.60
CA HIS A 140 -26.79 -10.61 5.33
C HIS A 140 -28.13 -10.82 6.06
N SER A 141 -28.38 -12.02 6.60
CA SER A 141 -29.60 -12.30 7.37
C SER A 141 -29.45 -12.04 8.88
N LEU A 142 -28.22 -11.77 9.37
CA LEU A 142 -27.93 -11.69 10.80
C LEU A 142 -28.53 -10.41 11.40
N SER A 143 -29.51 -10.57 12.28
CA SER A 143 -30.20 -9.46 12.96
C SER A 143 -29.96 -9.43 14.47
N SER A 144 -29.27 -10.43 15.02
CA SER A 144 -28.97 -10.52 16.46
C SER A 144 -27.65 -11.24 16.70
N LEU A 145 -26.78 -10.65 17.52
CA LEU A 145 -25.53 -11.25 18.00
C LEU A 145 -25.50 -11.16 19.53
N ASN A 146 -25.43 -12.31 20.20
CA ASN A 146 -25.35 -12.40 21.66
C ASN A 146 -24.03 -13.04 22.09
N VAL A 147 -23.14 -12.25 22.66
CA VAL A 147 -21.79 -12.67 23.09
C VAL A 147 -21.40 -11.99 24.42
N PRO A 148 -22.19 -12.18 25.49
CA PRO A 148 -22.17 -11.31 26.67
C PRO A 148 -20.90 -11.44 27.51
N LYS A 149 -20.19 -12.57 27.44
CA LYS A 149 -18.99 -12.85 28.25
C LYS A 149 -17.68 -12.56 27.51
N LEU A 150 -17.72 -12.17 26.24
CA LEU A 150 -16.50 -11.99 25.44
C LEU A 150 -15.66 -10.90 26.09
N ASN A 151 -14.49 -11.28 26.57
CA ASN A 151 -13.59 -10.47 27.38
C ASN A 151 -12.35 -10.05 26.58
N ASN A 152 -11.75 -10.98 25.83
CA ASN A 152 -10.48 -10.75 25.15
C ASN A 152 -10.48 -11.25 23.70
N VAL A 153 -10.05 -10.39 22.77
CA VAL A 153 -9.71 -10.75 21.38
C VAL A 153 -8.29 -10.30 21.07
N THR A 154 -7.32 -11.20 21.03
CA THR A 154 -5.90 -10.81 20.83
C THR A 154 -5.61 -10.34 19.40
N GLY A 155 -6.46 -10.71 18.43
CA GLY A 155 -6.41 -10.29 17.03
C GLY A 155 -7.45 -9.20 16.71
N LEU A 156 -7.99 -9.28 15.49
CA LEU A 156 -9.01 -8.38 14.99
C LEU A 156 -10.42 -8.90 15.31
N LEU A 157 -11.26 -8.05 15.91
CA LEU A 157 -12.71 -8.21 15.97
C LEU A 157 -13.33 -7.48 14.77
N GLU A 158 -13.68 -8.23 13.72
CA GLU A 158 -14.21 -7.71 12.46
C GLU A 158 -15.63 -8.23 12.22
N ILE A 159 -16.60 -7.33 12.12
CA ILE A 159 -17.97 -7.67 11.77
C ILE A 159 -18.42 -6.77 10.63
N ASP A 160 -18.57 -7.35 9.44
CA ASP A 160 -19.07 -6.67 8.25
C ASP A 160 -20.46 -7.19 7.88
N LEU A 161 -21.46 -6.36 8.13
CA LEU A 161 -22.87 -6.55 7.81
C LEU A 161 -23.36 -5.44 6.88
N SER A 162 -22.54 -4.99 5.93
CA SER A 162 -22.84 -3.89 5.00
C SER A 162 -24.17 -4.03 4.26
N PHE A 163 -24.61 -5.26 4.00
CA PHE A 163 -25.87 -5.59 3.31
C PHE A 163 -26.93 -6.21 4.24
N GLY A 164 -26.69 -6.21 5.55
CA GLY A 164 -27.56 -6.79 6.57
C GLY A 164 -28.65 -5.84 7.11
N PRO A 165 -29.58 -6.36 7.92
CA PRO A 165 -30.58 -5.54 8.61
C PRO A 165 -29.96 -4.62 9.66
N ALA A 166 -30.78 -3.74 10.24
CA ALA A 166 -30.33 -2.92 11.36
C ALA A 166 -29.99 -3.81 12.58
N ILE A 167 -28.88 -3.54 13.24
CA ILE A 167 -28.39 -4.34 14.38
C ILE A 167 -27.81 -3.45 15.48
N ASN A 168 -27.92 -3.93 16.72
CA ASN A 168 -27.23 -3.38 17.87
C ASN A 168 -26.12 -4.33 18.29
N PHE A 169 -24.94 -3.81 18.55
CA PHE A 169 -23.84 -4.57 19.11
C PHE A 169 -23.74 -4.33 20.62
N SER A 170 -23.59 -5.40 21.39
CA SER A 170 -23.36 -5.31 22.83
C SER A 170 -22.30 -6.34 23.23
N PHE A 171 -21.18 -5.83 23.72
CA PHE A 171 -20.03 -6.58 24.23
C PHE A 171 -19.72 -6.08 25.65
N PRO A 172 -20.61 -6.32 26.63
CA PRO A 172 -20.55 -5.68 27.93
C PRO A 172 -19.37 -6.14 28.79
N SER A 173 -18.70 -7.26 28.43
CA SER A 173 -17.55 -7.80 29.15
C SER A 173 -16.21 -7.59 28.42
N LEU A 174 -16.22 -7.06 27.20
CA LEU A 174 -15.02 -6.98 26.35
C LEU A 174 -14.07 -5.93 26.94
N SER A 175 -12.96 -6.37 27.54
CA SER A 175 -11.95 -5.49 28.14
C SER A 175 -10.82 -5.16 27.18
N TYR A 176 -10.50 -6.08 26.25
CA TYR A 176 -9.46 -5.91 25.27
C TYR A 176 -9.84 -6.53 23.92
N ALA A 177 -9.60 -5.76 22.86
CA ALA A 177 -9.43 -6.30 21.52
C ALA A 177 -8.29 -5.55 20.86
N ARG A 178 -7.34 -6.25 20.19
CA ARG A 178 -6.20 -5.54 19.60
C ARG A 178 -6.68 -4.52 18.54
N ALA A 179 -7.74 -4.83 17.78
CA ALA A 179 -8.50 -3.83 17.03
C ALA A 179 -9.94 -4.27 16.82
N ILE A 180 -10.80 -3.28 16.61
CA ILE A 180 -12.24 -3.46 16.42
C ILE A 180 -12.66 -2.76 15.13
N MET A 181 -13.32 -3.50 14.24
CA MET A 181 -13.91 -2.98 13.00
C MET A 181 -15.36 -3.45 12.88
N LEU A 182 -16.31 -2.51 12.92
CA LEU A 182 -17.74 -2.79 12.81
C LEU A 182 -18.34 -2.04 11.62
N VAL A 183 -18.93 -2.76 10.67
CA VAL A 183 -19.52 -2.20 9.46
C VAL A 183 -20.96 -2.70 9.31
N GLY A 184 -21.91 -1.80 9.03
CA GLY A 184 -23.28 -2.18 8.72
C GLY A 184 -24.32 -1.11 9.01
N LYS A 185 -25.58 -1.50 9.16
CA LYS A 185 -26.65 -0.60 9.60
C LYS A 185 -26.75 -0.62 11.13
N ILE A 186 -25.87 0.10 11.81
CA ILE A 186 -25.70 0.00 13.28
C ILE A 186 -26.49 1.10 13.98
N ASP A 187 -27.40 0.71 14.87
CA ASP A 187 -28.25 1.65 15.62
C ASP A 187 -27.69 1.95 17.03
N ALA A 188 -27.00 0.99 17.66
CA ALA A 188 -26.34 1.17 18.96
C ALA A 188 -25.13 0.23 19.14
N ILE A 189 -24.15 0.66 19.94
CA ILE A 189 -22.98 -0.12 20.34
C ILE A 189 -22.78 0.03 21.86
N ASP A 190 -22.62 -1.09 22.56
CA ASP A 190 -22.22 -1.15 23.97
C ASP A 190 -20.85 -1.84 24.09
N LEU A 191 -19.85 -1.05 24.49
CA LEU A 191 -18.46 -1.45 24.77
C LEU A 191 -18.07 -0.98 26.19
N SER A 192 -19.00 -1.06 27.14
CA SER A 192 -18.87 -0.44 28.47
C SER A 192 -17.68 -0.91 29.31
N SER A 193 -17.16 -2.11 29.07
CA SER A 193 -15.98 -2.65 29.77
C SER A 193 -14.66 -2.51 29.01
N LEU A 194 -14.67 -1.96 27.79
CA LEU A 194 -13.48 -1.87 26.96
C LEU A 194 -12.50 -0.87 27.58
N SER A 195 -11.34 -1.36 28.00
CA SER A 195 -10.29 -0.53 28.61
C SER A 195 -9.17 -0.19 27.65
N GLU A 196 -8.89 -1.05 26.66
CA GLU A 196 -7.73 -0.92 25.78
C GLU A 196 -7.97 -1.52 24.39
N THR A 197 -7.47 -0.84 23.34
CA THR A 197 -7.41 -1.34 21.95
C THR A 197 -6.34 -0.60 21.14
N LEU A 198 -5.76 -1.16 20.07
CA LEU A 198 -4.91 -0.38 19.14
C LEU A 198 -5.73 0.41 18.13
N GLY A 199 -7.03 0.15 18.02
CA GLY A 199 -7.94 1.09 17.39
C GLY A 199 -9.34 0.53 17.20
N LEU A 200 -10.25 1.49 17.03
CA LEU A 200 -11.68 1.26 16.96
C LEU A 200 -12.26 2.01 15.75
N GLU A 201 -12.80 1.26 14.80
CA GLU A 201 -13.38 1.78 13.57
C GLU A 201 -14.82 1.28 13.39
N VAL A 202 -15.75 2.23 13.23
CA VAL A 202 -17.17 1.97 13.07
C VAL A 202 -17.68 2.69 11.83
N HIS A 203 -18.23 1.93 10.89
CA HIS A 203 -18.89 2.43 9.70
C HIS A 203 -20.36 2.06 9.75
N THR A 204 -21.22 3.06 9.97
CA THR A 204 -22.65 2.82 10.15
C THR A 204 -23.49 3.52 9.10
N THR A 205 -24.49 2.84 8.54
CA THR A 205 -25.62 3.46 7.81
C THR A 205 -26.87 3.60 8.70
N GLY A 206 -26.76 3.22 9.97
CA GLY A 206 -27.83 3.22 10.96
C GLY A 206 -27.92 4.52 11.77
N LYS A 207 -28.62 4.44 12.90
CA LYS A 207 -28.97 5.60 13.74
C LYS A 207 -27.90 5.98 14.76
N LEU A 208 -26.84 5.19 14.91
CA LEU A 208 -25.78 5.45 15.89
C LEU A 208 -25.29 6.89 15.78
N ASP A 209 -25.21 7.59 16.91
CA ASP A 209 -24.62 8.92 16.99
C ASP A 209 -23.09 8.77 17.03
N CYS A 210 -22.45 8.86 15.87
CA CYS A 210 -21.02 8.64 15.74
C CYS A 210 -20.17 9.67 16.49
N GLU A 211 -20.63 10.92 16.56
CA GLU A 211 -19.91 11.97 17.28
C GLU A 211 -19.94 11.67 18.78
N ALA A 212 -21.13 11.41 19.33
CA ALA A 212 -21.27 11.06 20.75
C ALA A 212 -20.56 9.75 21.12
N PHE A 213 -20.59 8.76 20.23
CA PHE A 213 -19.91 7.48 20.42
C PHE A 213 -18.39 7.64 20.43
N ALA A 214 -17.81 8.31 19.43
CA ALA A 214 -16.37 8.53 19.34
C ALA A 214 -15.85 9.38 20.52
N ASP A 215 -16.60 10.41 20.93
CA ASP A 215 -16.28 11.24 22.08
C ASP A 215 -16.32 10.49 23.41
N ASN A 216 -17.21 9.49 23.54
CA ASN A 216 -17.27 8.65 24.73
C ASN A 216 -16.10 7.65 24.76
N MET A 217 -15.86 6.95 23.65
CA MET A 217 -14.82 5.93 23.55
C MET A 217 -13.40 6.53 23.65
N SER A 218 -13.15 7.68 23.04
CA SER A 218 -11.86 8.37 23.14
C SER A 218 -11.49 8.83 24.57
N LYS A 219 -12.46 8.88 25.49
CA LYS A 219 -12.25 9.19 26.91
C LYS A 219 -12.18 7.95 27.79
N ALA A 220 -12.86 6.87 27.38
CA ALA A 220 -13.02 5.66 28.17
C ALA A 220 -11.98 4.57 27.86
N VAL A 221 -11.36 4.60 26.67
CA VAL A 221 -10.51 3.51 26.14
C VAL A 221 -9.10 4.03 25.83
N ASP A 222 -8.08 3.31 26.29
CA ASP A 222 -6.70 3.57 25.86
C ASP A 222 -6.50 3.04 24.43
N THR A 223 -6.15 3.94 23.52
CA THR A 223 -5.95 3.66 22.09
C THR A 223 -4.48 3.65 21.66
N HIS A 224 -3.54 3.77 22.61
CA HIS A 224 -2.11 3.86 22.33
C HIS A 224 -1.73 4.95 21.31
N GLY A 225 -2.50 6.04 21.28
CA GLY A 225 -2.29 7.18 20.38
C GLY A 225 -2.93 7.05 18.99
N GLN A 226 -3.71 5.99 18.73
CA GLN A 226 -4.48 5.81 17.50
C GLN A 226 -5.88 6.46 17.58
N ALA A 227 -6.49 6.77 16.44
CA ALA A 227 -7.79 7.43 16.42
C ALA A 227 -8.95 6.44 16.63
N VAL A 228 -9.99 6.88 17.35
CA VAL A 228 -11.32 6.27 17.29
C VAL A 228 -12.05 6.86 16.08
N VAL A 229 -12.50 6.01 15.16
CA VAL A 229 -13.19 6.42 13.93
C VAL A 229 -14.63 5.93 13.98
N CYS A 230 -15.59 6.84 13.85
CA CYS A 230 -17.00 6.50 13.62
C CYS A 230 -17.58 7.37 12.51
N GLY A 231 -18.06 6.78 11.43
CA GLY A 231 -18.59 7.50 10.27
C GLY A 231 -19.96 6.99 9.80
N LYS A 232 -20.82 7.92 9.37
CA LYS A 232 -22.16 7.63 8.81
C LYS A 232 -22.15 7.30 7.31
N THR A 233 -21.35 6.32 6.89
CA THR A 233 -20.95 5.98 5.49
C THR A 233 -19.79 6.83 5.00
N ILE A 234 -18.77 6.17 4.43
CA ILE A 234 -17.46 6.59 3.85
C ILE A 234 -17.37 8.10 3.52
N SER A 235 -17.41 8.92 4.57
CA SER A 235 -17.35 10.37 4.55
C SER A 235 -17.11 10.80 5.98
N GLN A 236 -15.86 11.22 6.22
CA GLN A 236 -15.47 12.30 7.11
C GLN A 236 -15.26 12.07 8.62
N VAL A 237 -14.52 13.07 9.14
CA VAL A 237 -14.45 13.66 10.48
C VAL A 237 -13.55 12.96 11.49
N THR A 238 -12.39 13.58 11.73
CA THR A 238 -11.50 13.27 12.86
C THR A 238 -11.67 14.36 13.92
N THR A 239 -12.12 13.99 15.13
CA THR A 239 -12.00 14.83 16.32
C THR A 239 -10.83 14.32 17.16
N THR A 240 -9.84 15.18 17.43
CA THR A 240 -8.70 14.87 18.29
C THR A 240 -8.98 15.30 19.73
N SER A 241 -8.74 14.41 20.70
CA SER A 241 -8.83 14.72 22.13
C SER A 241 -7.70 15.69 22.57
N PRO A 242 -7.96 16.66 23.48
CA PRO A 242 -6.93 17.60 23.91
C PRO A 242 -6.00 16.99 24.98
N ALA A 243 -4.71 17.30 24.86
CA ALA A 243 -3.68 16.95 25.84
C ALA A 243 -3.92 17.65 27.21
N PRO A 244 -3.40 17.10 28.33
CA PRO A 244 -3.53 17.72 29.64
C PRO A 244 -2.80 19.07 29.69
N THR A 245 -3.51 20.11 30.14
CA THR A 245 -3.03 21.49 30.26
C THR A 245 -1.92 21.66 31.31
N THR A 246 -0.77 22.20 30.89
CA THR A 246 0.09 23.06 31.73
C THR A 246 0.15 24.46 31.13
N THR A 247 -0.03 25.46 32.00
CA THR A 247 -0.29 26.87 31.66
C THR A 247 0.97 27.64 31.22
N GLY A 248 0.89 28.33 30.08
CA GLY A 248 1.64 29.57 29.81
C GLY A 248 2.29 29.70 28.43
N GLY A 249 1.69 30.51 27.53
CA GLY A 249 2.43 31.24 26.48
C GLY A 249 2.35 30.72 25.04
N SER A 250 1.30 31.12 24.31
CA SER A 250 1.17 31.32 22.85
C SER A 250 2.01 30.46 21.86
N VAL A 251 1.38 29.49 21.16
CA VAL A 251 1.92 28.89 19.91
C VAL A 251 0.80 28.57 18.90
N ARG A 252 1.14 28.76 17.62
CA ARG A 252 0.38 28.56 16.37
C ARG A 252 0.01 27.09 16.10
N PHE A 253 -1.11 26.90 15.40
CA PHE A 253 -1.64 25.63 14.92
C PHE A 253 -0.63 24.88 14.01
N GLY A 254 -0.29 23.65 14.40
CA GLY A 254 0.34 22.63 13.56
C GLY A 254 -0.69 21.54 13.23
N SER A 255 -0.78 21.16 11.96
CA SER A 255 -1.66 20.12 11.44
C SER A 255 -1.14 18.72 11.80
N THR A 256 -1.96 17.92 12.47
CA THR A 256 -1.73 16.53 12.85
C THR A 256 -1.94 15.57 11.67
N MET A 257 -1.10 14.54 11.58
CA MET A 257 -1.21 13.42 10.64
C MET A 257 -2.50 12.61 10.90
N ALA A 258 -3.13 12.10 9.83
CA ALA A 258 -4.18 11.08 9.94
C ALA A 258 -3.55 9.69 10.14
N PRO A 259 -4.01 8.86 11.09
CA PRO A 259 -3.48 7.51 11.30
C PRO A 259 -3.95 6.50 10.23
N PRO A 260 -3.22 5.38 10.02
CA PRO A 260 -3.57 4.31 9.07
C PRO A 260 -4.85 3.55 9.43
N SER A 261 -5.42 2.80 8.47
CA SER A 261 -6.59 1.96 8.71
C SER A 261 -6.24 0.75 9.57
N LEU A 262 -7.16 0.30 10.44
CA LEU A 262 -6.87 -0.78 11.40
C LEU A 262 -6.56 -2.13 10.76
N ARG A 263 -6.97 -2.34 9.50
CA ARG A 263 -6.68 -3.55 8.72
C ARG A 263 -5.18 -3.70 8.43
N ASP A 264 -4.41 -2.62 8.43
CA ASP A 264 -2.96 -2.62 8.14
C ASP A 264 -2.10 -3.02 9.37
N LEU A 265 -2.66 -3.03 10.58
CA LEU A 265 -1.93 -3.28 11.84
C LEU A 265 -1.79 -4.77 12.24
N PHE A 266 -2.31 -5.71 11.43
CA PHE A 266 -2.40 -7.15 11.78
C PHE A 266 -1.73 -8.12 10.82
N THR A 267 -1.15 -7.64 9.73
CA THR A 267 -0.41 -8.52 8.82
C THR A 267 1.02 -8.84 9.29
N GLU A 268 1.46 -8.28 10.43
CA GLU A 268 2.74 -8.61 11.05
C GLU A 268 2.55 -9.47 12.32
N GLY A 269 2.96 -10.74 12.28
CA GLY A 269 3.15 -11.55 13.48
C GLY A 269 3.06 -13.07 13.33
N SER A 270 4.11 -13.72 12.79
CA SER A 270 4.45 -15.11 13.14
C SER A 270 5.97 -15.33 13.12
N GLY A 271 6.69 -14.54 13.92
CA GLY A 271 8.09 -14.81 14.28
C GLY A 271 8.17 -15.07 15.78
N LEU A 272 8.40 -16.32 16.18
CA LEU A 272 8.68 -16.68 17.57
C LEU A 272 9.94 -15.94 18.05
N ALA A 273 9.78 -15.00 18.99
CA ALA A 273 10.88 -14.49 19.78
C ALA A 273 11.16 -15.47 20.94
N THR A 274 12.30 -16.15 20.89
CA THR A 274 12.82 -16.94 22.01
C THR A 274 13.34 -16.01 23.09
N ASP A 275 12.69 -16.08 24.25
CA ASP A 275 13.00 -15.35 25.48
C ASP A 275 14.24 -15.96 26.16
N THR A 276 15.31 -15.17 26.33
CA THR A 276 16.41 -15.49 27.26
C THR A 276 16.51 -14.43 28.33
N ARG A 277 15.97 -14.76 29.51
CA ARG A 277 16.22 -14.09 30.79
C ARG A 277 17.71 -14.01 31.11
N SER A 278 18.17 -12.83 31.51
CA SER A 278 19.25 -12.73 32.49
C SER A 278 18.93 -11.64 33.53
N SER A 279 19.11 -12.07 34.77
CA SER A 279 18.84 -11.43 36.06
C SER A 279 19.63 -10.14 36.34
N GLY A 280 18.90 -9.14 36.88
CA GLY A 280 19.16 -8.47 38.15
C GLY A 280 20.50 -7.74 38.40
N ALA A 281 20.42 -6.43 38.61
CA ALA A 281 20.91 -5.77 39.82
C ALA A 281 20.45 -4.30 39.89
N THR A 282 19.82 -3.96 41.01
CA THR A 282 19.45 -2.65 41.53
C THR A 282 20.64 -1.71 41.73
N LEU A 283 20.43 -0.40 41.59
CA LEU A 283 21.00 0.62 42.49
C LEU A 283 20.21 1.95 42.40
N GLU A 284 19.99 2.52 43.58
CA GLU A 284 19.05 3.59 43.91
C GLU A 284 19.55 5.03 43.63
N SER A 285 18.55 5.91 43.58
CA SER A 285 18.47 7.38 43.66
C SER A 285 19.62 8.21 44.28
N THR A 286 19.80 9.46 43.80
CA THR A 286 19.31 10.68 44.49
C THR A 286 19.68 12.02 43.79
N ASN A 287 18.64 12.87 43.64
CA ASN A 287 18.53 14.34 43.85
C ASN A 287 19.39 15.43 43.14
N ALA A 288 18.62 16.33 42.49
CA ALA A 288 18.52 17.79 42.70
C ALA A 288 19.21 18.81 41.75
N VAL A 289 18.33 19.52 41.01
CA VAL A 289 18.20 20.99 40.77
C VAL A 289 19.42 21.79 40.27
N GLN A 290 19.33 22.36 39.05
CA GLN A 290 19.37 23.82 38.83
C GLN A 290 19.02 24.28 37.41
N ASP A 291 18.38 25.44 37.41
CA ASP A 291 17.77 26.27 36.36
C ASP A 291 18.78 26.87 35.36
N GLY A 292 18.32 27.22 34.14
CA GLY A 292 19.14 28.02 33.21
C GLY A 292 18.82 27.83 31.73
N ASP A 293 17.73 28.43 31.27
CA ASP A 293 17.25 28.43 29.89
C ASP A 293 18.18 29.20 28.94
N ARG A 294 18.70 28.51 27.92
CA ARG A 294 19.39 29.10 26.76
C ARG A 294 19.18 28.17 25.56
N MET A 295 18.25 28.54 24.67
CA MET A 295 17.97 27.82 23.41
C MET A 295 19.27 27.50 22.64
N LYS A 296 19.52 26.21 22.42
CA LYS A 296 20.66 25.68 21.64
C LYS A 296 20.31 25.57 20.14
N PRO A 297 21.28 25.79 19.23
CA PRO A 297 21.13 25.47 17.80
C PRO A 297 21.07 23.95 17.57
N ALA A 298 20.62 23.57 16.37
CA ALA A 298 20.31 22.21 15.90
C ALA A 298 21.10 21.07 16.58
N SER A 299 20.37 20.09 17.13
CA SER A 299 20.97 18.91 17.77
C SER A 299 21.64 18.00 16.74
N MET A 300 22.97 17.90 16.79
CA MET A 300 23.69 16.73 16.28
C MET A 300 23.43 15.56 17.23
N SER A 301 22.75 14.51 16.77
CA SER A 301 22.82 13.19 17.39
C SER A 301 23.84 12.35 16.61
N GLY A 302 25.04 12.19 17.18
CA GLY A 302 25.95 11.12 16.79
C GLY A 302 27.37 11.50 16.42
N THR A 303 28.35 10.73 16.89
CA THR A 303 29.76 10.97 16.58
C THR A 303 30.07 10.45 15.17
N ALA A 304 30.63 11.31 14.31
CA ALA A 304 31.10 11.03 12.95
C ALA A 304 32.31 10.07 12.86
N SER A 305 32.25 8.94 13.55
CA SER A 305 33.21 7.83 13.47
C SER A 305 32.78 6.88 12.35
N GLY A 306 33.50 6.89 11.23
CA GLY A 306 33.28 5.96 10.11
C GLY A 306 32.99 6.60 8.75
N LEU A 307 32.75 7.92 8.69
CA LEU A 307 32.61 8.65 7.43
C LEU A 307 33.97 8.77 6.71
N ASN A 308 33.96 8.73 5.38
CA ASN A 308 35.12 9.18 4.62
C ASN A 308 35.39 10.67 4.91
N ALA A 309 36.64 11.13 4.72
CA ALA A 309 37.04 12.48 5.13
C ALA A 309 36.20 13.58 4.44
N ALA A 310 35.91 13.43 3.14
CA ALA A 310 35.17 14.42 2.36
C ALA A 310 33.69 14.52 2.78
N VAL A 311 33.00 13.40 3.03
CA VAL A 311 31.61 13.41 3.51
C VAL A 311 31.56 13.97 4.94
N LYS A 312 32.54 13.65 5.79
CA LYS A 312 32.64 14.21 7.13
C LYS A 312 32.78 15.74 7.10
N GLU A 313 33.60 16.27 6.20
CA GLU A 313 33.76 17.71 5.97
C GLU A 313 32.43 18.34 5.54
N VAL A 314 31.76 17.78 4.52
CA VAL A 314 30.45 18.26 4.05
C VAL A 314 29.41 18.27 5.17
N VAL A 315 29.27 17.16 5.92
CA VAL A 315 28.31 17.04 7.02
C VAL A 315 28.59 18.06 8.14
N THR A 316 29.87 18.27 8.46
CA THR A 316 30.27 19.23 9.49
C THR A 316 29.92 20.66 9.08
N ASP A 317 30.22 21.03 7.84
CA ASP A 317 29.92 22.36 7.32
C ASP A 317 28.41 22.62 7.23
N LEU A 318 27.64 21.63 6.76
CA LEU A 318 26.19 21.73 6.63
C LEU A 318 25.49 22.00 7.97
N ALA A 319 25.97 21.42 9.07
CA ALA A 319 25.33 21.55 10.38
C ALA A 319 25.18 23.02 10.84
N SER A 320 26.03 23.92 10.35
CA SER A 320 25.98 25.36 10.66
C SER A 320 25.21 26.21 9.64
N LYS A 321 24.91 25.65 8.46
CA LYS A 321 24.34 26.38 7.31
C LYS A 321 22.89 26.03 7.00
N LEU A 322 22.45 24.84 7.41
CA LEU A 322 21.10 24.38 7.16
C LEU A 322 20.08 25.08 8.08
N SER A 323 18.85 25.15 7.60
CA SER A 323 17.72 25.71 8.33
C SER A 323 17.42 24.90 9.60
N PRO A 324 16.76 25.50 10.62
CA PRO A 324 16.48 24.81 11.88
C PRO A 324 15.62 23.56 11.77
N LYS A 325 14.88 23.39 10.65
CA LYS A 325 14.03 22.22 10.39
C LYS A 325 14.73 21.12 9.59
N ALA A 326 15.88 21.40 8.99
CA ALA A 326 16.66 20.38 8.30
C ALA A 326 17.32 19.43 9.31
N ARG A 327 17.61 18.20 8.89
CA ARG A 327 18.29 17.17 9.68
C ARG A 327 19.41 16.56 8.87
N ILE A 328 20.52 16.25 9.55
CA ILE A 328 21.61 15.45 8.98
C ILE A 328 21.69 14.19 9.82
N VAL A 329 21.41 13.05 9.21
CA VAL A 329 21.29 11.77 9.88
C VAL A 329 22.38 10.84 9.38
N THR A 330 23.29 10.46 10.27
CA THR A 330 24.45 9.60 9.97
C THR A 330 24.42 8.28 10.74
N GLU A 331 23.76 8.25 11.90
CA GLU A 331 23.63 7.04 12.71
C GLU A 331 22.46 6.19 12.22
N GLN A 332 22.71 4.90 12.00
CA GLN A 332 21.71 3.95 11.50
C GLN A 332 20.76 3.51 12.63
N GLY A 333 19.91 4.44 13.07
CA GLY A 333 18.81 4.21 14.00
C GLY A 333 17.44 4.28 13.32
N GLU A 334 16.39 4.42 14.11
CA GLU A 334 15.00 4.46 13.63
C GLU A 334 14.74 5.57 12.61
N GLU A 335 15.19 6.81 12.89
CA GLU A 335 15.05 7.94 11.97
C GLU A 335 15.77 7.70 10.64
N TRP A 336 17.00 7.15 10.70
CA TRP A 336 17.76 6.83 9.50
C TRP A 336 17.07 5.75 8.68
N ASN A 337 16.55 4.70 9.32
CA ASN A 337 15.82 3.62 8.65
C ASN A 337 14.56 4.16 7.95
N ALA A 338 13.78 5.02 8.61
CA ALA A 338 12.61 5.65 8.02
C ALA A 338 12.97 6.54 6.82
N LEU A 339 14.03 7.35 6.93
CA LEU A 339 14.53 8.18 5.83
C LEU A 339 15.22 7.38 4.72
N HIS A 340 15.72 6.18 4.99
CA HIS A 340 16.35 5.31 4.00
C HIS A 340 15.35 4.36 3.33
N GLU A 341 14.14 4.25 3.84
CA GLU A 341 13.09 3.39 3.30
C GLU A 341 12.77 3.76 1.84
N ARG A 342 12.49 2.75 1.01
CA ARG A 342 12.22 2.90 -0.43
C ARG A 342 11.11 1.95 -0.83
N TRP A 343 10.51 2.24 -1.98
CA TRP A 343 9.52 1.36 -2.59
C TRP A 343 10.08 -0.05 -2.87
N SER A 344 11.37 -0.12 -3.20
CA SER A 344 12.10 -1.39 -3.35
C SER A 344 13.48 -1.36 -2.70
N ASP A 345 13.86 -2.51 -2.14
CA ASP A 345 15.20 -2.82 -1.65
C ASP A 345 16.15 -3.32 -2.75
N LEU A 346 15.67 -3.48 -3.99
CA LEU A 346 16.52 -3.89 -5.11
C LEU A 346 17.63 -2.86 -5.36
N ALA A 347 18.87 -3.33 -5.42
CA ALA A 347 20.08 -2.51 -5.57
C ALA A 347 20.23 -1.41 -4.50
N LYS A 348 19.53 -1.50 -3.37
CA LYS A 348 19.60 -0.51 -2.29
C LYS A 348 20.99 -0.51 -1.64
N GLN A 349 21.65 0.63 -1.72
CA GLN A 349 22.92 0.90 -1.09
C GLN A 349 22.74 1.73 0.18
N THR A 350 23.65 1.54 1.13
CA THR A 350 23.70 2.28 2.40
C THR A 350 24.52 3.57 2.23
N PRO A 351 23.90 4.76 2.26
CA PRO A 351 24.61 6.03 2.17
C PRO A 351 25.40 6.32 3.45
N ALA A 352 26.37 7.22 3.36
CA ALA A 352 27.10 7.68 4.54
C ALA A 352 26.28 8.66 5.40
N ALA A 353 25.43 9.48 4.77
CA ALA A 353 24.54 10.40 5.45
C ALA A 353 23.25 10.62 4.65
N ILE A 354 22.18 10.95 5.37
CA ILE A 354 20.94 11.45 4.79
C ILE A 354 20.74 12.89 5.26
N VAL A 355 20.62 13.81 4.32
CA VAL A 355 20.31 15.23 4.60
C VAL A 355 18.84 15.45 4.27
N ALA A 356 17.99 15.45 5.30
CA ALA A 356 16.58 15.77 5.17
C ALA A 356 16.40 17.28 5.17
N VAL A 357 16.12 17.84 3.99
CA VAL A 357 16.02 19.29 3.77
C VAL A 357 14.61 19.81 4.04
N ALA A 358 14.48 21.05 4.49
CA ALA A 358 13.18 21.67 4.77
C ALA A 358 12.88 22.88 3.87
N THR A 359 13.88 23.41 3.16
CA THR A 359 13.76 24.60 2.32
C THR A 359 14.61 24.45 1.04
N GLU A 360 14.35 25.27 0.02
CA GLU A 360 15.22 25.29 -1.18
C GLU A 360 16.66 25.74 -0.85
N ALA A 361 16.84 26.61 0.13
CA ALA A 361 18.16 27.05 0.57
C ALA A 361 18.99 25.89 1.15
N ASP A 362 18.35 24.98 1.89
CA ASP A 362 18.99 23.75 2.38
C ASP A 362 19.50 22.88 1.22
N VAL A 363 18.69 22.75 0.16
CA VAL A 363 19.06 22.03 -1.05
C VAL A 363 20.25 22.70 -1.75
N GLN A 364 20.22 24.03 -1.91
CA GLN A 364 21.33 24.77 -2.51
C GLN A 364 22.63 24.57 -1.75
N GLU A 365 22.62 24.77 -0.42
CA GLU A 365 23.83 24.64 0.39
C GLU A 365 24.37 23.20 0.39
N THR A 366 23.48 22.20 0.41
CA THR A 366 23.85 20.79 0.30
C THR A 366 24.52 20.49 -1.04
N VAL A 367 23.93 20.92 -2.16
CA VAL A 367 24.51 20.71 -3.49
C VAL A 367 25.86 21.43 -3.63
N LYS A 368 25.95 22.71 -3.21
CA LYS A 368 27.20 23.48 -3.28
C LYS A 368 28.34 22.79 -2.54
N LEU A 369 28.10 22.36 -1.30
CA LEU A 369 29.13 21.72 -0.48
C LEU A 369 29.51 20.35 -1.04
N CYS A 370 28.54 19.55 -1.51
CA CYS A 370 28.83 18.30 -2.17
C CYS A 370 29.72 18.49 -3.41
N VAL A 371 29.37 19.43 -4.29
CA VAL A 371 30.13 19.74 -5.51
C VAL A 371 31.53 20.25 -5.19
N ALA A 372 31.65 21.19 -4.27
CA ALA A 372 32.95 21.76 -3.87
C ALA A 372 33.91 20.72 -3.30
N ASN A 373 33.39 19.67 -2.64
CA ASN A 373 34.17 18.61 -2.02
C ASN A 373 34.22 17.32 -2.85
N GLY A 374 33.66 17.30 -4.06
CA GLY A 374 33.61 16.10 -4.90
C GLY A 374 32.79 14.95 -4.30
N VAL A 375 31.89 15.23 -3.36
CA VAL A 375 30.99 14.25 -2.74
C VAL A 375 29.79 14.02 -3.63
N LYS A 376 29.55 12.76 -4.00
CA LYS A 376 28.40 12.37 -4.81
C LYS A 376 27.13 12.35 -3.95
N PHE A 377 26.00 12.68 -4.56
CA PHE A 377 24.71 12.68 -3.90
C PHE A 377 23.61 12.17 -4.81
N VAL A 378 22.50 11.72 -4.21
CA VAL A 378 21.26 11.39 -4.93
C VAL A 378 20.06 12.05 -4.23
N PRO A 379 19.14 12.68 -4.97
CA PRO A 379 17.91 13.20 -4.39
C PRO A 379 16.88 12.07 -4.20
N LYS A 380 16.10 12.16 -3.12
CA LYS A 380 14.97 11.29 -2.82
C LYS A 380 13.71 12.12 -2.59
N ALA A 381 12.62 11.74 -3.27
CA ALA A 381 11.25 12.17 -2.99
C ALA A 381 10.46 10.92 -2.54
N GLY A 382 9.46 10.47 -3.30
CA GLY A 382 8.66 9.27 -2.98
C GLY A 382 9.40 7.92 -2.95
N GLY A 383 10.71 7.84 -3.20
CA GLY A 383 11.50 6.60 -3.00
C GLY A 383 11.31 5.48 -4.04
N HIS A 384 10.67 5.75 -5.19
CA HIS A 384 10.36 4.76 -6.23
C HIS A 384 11.49 4.47 -7.24
N SER A 385 12.46 5.37 -7.40
CA SER A 385 13.56 5.20 -8.36
C SER A 385 14.53 4.12 -7.90
N LEU A 386 14.82 3.12 -8.74
CA LEU A 386 15.85 2.11 -8.47
C LEU A 386 17.27 2.66 -8.48
N TRP A 387 17.51 3.78 -9.18
CA TRP A 387 18.83 4.37 -9.38
C TRP A 387 19.15 5.50 -8.39
N SER A 388 18.17 5.96 -7.61
CA SER A 388 18.37 7.01 -6.59
C SER A 388 18.88 6.39 -5.29
N THR A 389 20.04 5.74 -5.37
CA THR A 389 20.71 5.08 -4.25
C THR A 389 22.22 5.28 -4.35
N ILE A 390 22.88 5.33 -3.20
CA ILE A 390 24.31 5.65 -3.12
C ILE A 390 24.93 4.96 -1.91
N GLY A 391 26.16 4.48 -2.08
CA GLY A 391 26.90 3.81 -1.02
C GLY A 391 27.55 4.77 -0.01
N ALA A 392 28.39 4.21 0.85
CA ALA A 392 29.05 4.91 1.98
C ALA A 392 29.98 6.08 1.58
N GLY A 393 30.18 6.32 0.28
CA GLY A 393 30.92 7.47 -0.23
C GLY A 393 30.08 8.71 -0.53
N GLY A 394 28.75 8.64 -0.38
CA GLY A 394 27.86 9.72 -0.78
C GLY A 394 26.68 9.96 0.15
N ILE A 395 25.88 10.95 -0.24
CA ILE A 395 24.79 11.53 0.56
C ILE A 395 23.44 11.35 -0.16
N VAL A 396 22.40 10.97 0.58
CA VAL A 396 21.02 11.11 0.11
C VAL A 396 20.50 12.48 0.52
N ILE A 397 19.97 13.26 -0.43
CA ILE A 397 19.23 14.50 -0.16
C ILE A 397 17.75 14.14 -0.12
N ASP A 398 17.19 14.01 1.07
CA ASP A 398 15.76 13.67 1.24
C ASP A 398 14.92 14.95 1.20
N LEU A 399 14.02 15.02 0.22
CA LEU A 399 13.16 16.17 -0.05
C LEU A 399 11.81 16.07 0.63
N THR A 400 11.51 15.00 1.38
CA THR A 400 10.15 14.65 1.82
C THR A 400 9.48 15.77 2.63
N ALA A 401 10.24 16.56 3.39
CA ALA A 401 9.69 17.70 4.13
C ALA A 401 9.41 18.94 3.24
N LEU A 402 9.95 19.00 2.02
CA LEU A 402 9.66 19.99 0.99
C LEU A 402 8.47 19.52 0.13
N ASN A 403 7.30 19.34 0.74
CA ASN A 403 6.12 18.72 0.14
C ASN A 403 4.91 19.66 -0.06
N ALA A 404 5.10 20.97 0.04
CA ALA A 404 4.01 21.93 -0.10
C ALA A 404 3.33 21.86 -1.48
N VAL A 405 2.00 21.93 -1.47
CA VAL A 405 1.14 22.03 -2.66
C VAL A 405 0.29 23.28 -2.55
N THR A 406 0.32 24.13 -3.58
CA THR A 406 -0.49 25.34 -3.67
C THR A 406 -1.32 25.30 -4.94
N VAL A 407 -2.65 25.41 -4.82
CA VAL A 407 -3.57 25.45 -5.96
C VAL A 407 -4.06 26.88 -6.15
N ASP A 408 -3.86 27.41 -7.36
CA ASP A 408 -4.45 28.66 -7.79
C ASP A 408 -5.62 28.34 -8.72
N LYS A 409 -6.84 28.46 -8.16
CA LYS A 409 -8.07 28.15 -8.87
C LYS A 409 -8.34 29.13 -10.01
N GLU A 410 -8.01 30.40 -9.83
CA GLU A 410 -8.29 31.45 -10.81
C GLU A 410 -7.33 31.36 -11.99
N ALA A 411 -6.04 31.14 -11.71
CA ALA A 411 -5.03 30.93 -12.75
C ALA A 411 -5.13 29.54 -13.40
N GLY A 412 -5.85 28.60 -12.78
CA GLY A 412 -5.92 27.20 -13.24
C GLY A 412 -4.55 26.53 -13.16
N THR A 413 -3.86 26.66 -12.03
CA THR A 413 -2.53 26.07 -11.83
C THR A 413 -2.39 25.38 -10.48
N VAL A 414 -1.43 24.45 -10.42
CA VAL A 414 -0.98 23.83 -9.18
C VAL A 414 0.53 23.91 -9.11
N THR A 415 1.07 24.33 -7.98
CA THR A 415 2.49 24.28 -7.69
C THR A 415 2.77 23.18 -6.68
N VAL A 416 3.61 22.22 -7.05
CA VAL A 416 4.04 21.09 -6.21
C VAL A 416 5.52 21.22 -5.90
N SER A 417 5.89 20.91 -4.66
CA SER A 417 7.28 20.96 -4.21
C SER A 417 8.01 19.64 -4.48
N GLY A 418 9.35 19.67 -4.46
CA GLY A 418 10.22 18.55 -4.87
C GLY A 418 9.97 17.24 -4.14
N GLY A 419 9.53 17.30 -2.88
CA GLY A 419 9.19 16.16 -2.04
C GLY A 419 7.73 15.72 -2.10
N SER A 420 6.84 16.47 -2.75
CA SER A 420 5.41 16.14 -2.80
C SER A 420 5.20 14.79 -3.51
N GLN A 421 4.35 13.95 -2.94
CA GLN A 421 3.84 12.75 -3.56
C GLN A 421 2.60 13.09 -4.41
N ILE A 422 2.20 12.19 -5.31
CA ILE A 422 1.02 12.40 -6.16
C ILE A 422 -0.23 12.64 -5.32
N LYS A 423 -0.45 11.87 -4.25
CA LYS A 423 -1.62 12.04 -3.36
C LYS A 423 -1.72 13.45 -2.76
N ASP A 424 -0.59 14.09 -2.48
CA ASP A 424 -0.54 15.43 -1.90
C ASP A 424 -1.08 16.48 -2.89
N ALA A 425 -1.01 16.21 -4.19
CA ALA A 425 -1.48 17.10 -5.25
C ALA A 425 -2.93 16.82 -5.67
N VAL A 426 -3.34 15.56 -5.74
CA VAL A 426 -4.65 15.16 -6.27
C VAL A 426 -5.79 15.66 -5.38
N ALA A 427 -5.70 15.53 -4.05
CA ALA A 427 -6.78 15.92 -3.14
C ALA A 427 -7.05 17.45 -3.13
N PRO A 428 -6.04 18.34 -3.01
CA PRO A 428 -6.26 19.80 -3.08
C PRO A 428 -6.79 20.27 -4.44
N LEU A 429 -6.35 19.65 -5.54
CA LEU A 429 -6.88 19.92 -6.88
C LEU A 429 -8.38 19.61 -6.94
N TYR A 430 -8.78 18.42 -6.48
CA TYR A 430 -10.19 18.01 -6.47
C TYR A 430 -11.05 18.99 -5.64
N ALA A 431 -10.58 19.35 -4.44
CA ALA A 431 -11.26 20.31 -3.57
C ALA A 431 -11.44 21.70 -4.22
N ALA A 432 -10.49 22.10 -5.09
CA ALA A 432 -10.59 23.34 -5.86
C ALA A 432 -11.53 23.23 -7.08
N GLY A 433 -12.00 22.04 -7.44
CA GLY A 433 -12.76 21.78 -8.66
C GLY A 433 -11.89 21.63 -9.91
N LEU A 434 -10.62 21.26 -9.71
CA LEU A 434 -9.61 21.11 -10.76
C LEU A 434 -9.03 19.68 -10.80
N CYS A 435 -8.35 19.35 -11.88
CA CYS A 435 -7.54 18.14 -12.03
C CYS A 435 -6.26 18.43 -12.85
N ALA A 436 -5.27 17.55 -12.72
CA ALA A 436 -4.04 17.58 -13.50
C ALA A 436 -3.65 16.15 -13.87
N PRO A 437 -2.88 15.94 -14.97
CA PRO A 437 -2.60 14.59 -15.47
C PRO A 437 -1.47 13.91 -14.68
N PHE A 438 -1.61 13.71 -13.38
CA PHE A 438 -0.65 12.94 -12.58
C PHE A 438 -0.74 11.42 -12.85
N GLY A 439 0.30 10.69 -12.48
CA GLY A 439 0.39 9.22 -12.62
C GLY A 439 -0.54 8.46 -11.66
N THR A 440 -0.49 7.12 -11.74
CA THR A 440 -1.47 6.22 -11.12
C THR A 440 -1.16 5.72 -9.71
N ALA A 441 0.00 6.06 -9.15
CA ALA A 441 0.47 5.55 -7.86
C ALA A 441 0.66 6.69 -6.84
N ASN A 442 -0.09 6.65 -5.73
CA ASN A 442 -0.20 7.76 -4.78
C ASN A 442 1.11 8.14 -4.08
N THR A 443 2.01 7.19 -3.83
CA THR A 443 3.29 7.43 -3.11
C THR A 443 4.45 7.84 -4.01
N VAL A 444 4.28 7.81 -5.34
CA VAL A 444 5.28 8.29 -6.28
C VAL A 444 5.48 9.80 -6.11
N GLY A 445 6.73 10.27 -6.19
CA GLY A 445 7.02 11.71 -6.16
C GLY A 445 6.46 12.42 -7.39
N ALA A 446 5.67 13.48 -7.18
CA ALA A 446 4.98 14.21 -8.24
C ALA A 446 5.97 14.89 -9.21
N VAL A 447 7.03 15.50 -8.69
CA VAL A 447 8.07 16.15 -9.49
C VAL A 447 8.86 15.16 -10.36
N PRO A 448 9.52 14.13 -9.81
CA PRO A 448 10.29 13.18 -10.63
C PRO A 448 9.42 12.40 -11.63
N GLN A 449 8.14 12.17 -11.31
CA GLN A 449 7.20 11.58 -12.27
C GLN A 449 6.94 12.53 -13.44
N ALA A 450 6.68 13.82 -13.17
CA ALA A 450 6.32 14.77 -14.20
C ALA A 450 7.46 15.09 -15.18
N VAL A 451 8.68 15.22 -14.69
CA VAL A 451 9.80 15.80 -15.46
C VAL A 451 10.46 14.83 -16.44
N ASN A 452 10.09 13.56 -16.37
CA ASN A 452 10.55 12.51 -17.28
C ASN A 452 9.43 12.01 -18.20
N GLY A 453 8.36 12.79 -18.32
CA GLY A 453 7.18 12.48 -19.12
C GLY A 453 5.92 12.47 -18.28
N GLY A 454 5.81 11.43 -17.46
CA GLY A 454 4.69 11.23 -16.56
C GLY A 454 3.51 10.53 -17.23
N LEU A 455 3.64 9.21 -17.43
CA LEU A 455 2.57 8.36 -17.95
C LEU A 455 1.35 8.44 -17.04
N THR A 456 0.18 8.57 -17.68
CA THR A 456 -1.06 8.87 -16.99
C THR A 456 -2.28 8.43 -17.80
N VAL A 457 -3.31 7.95 -17.10
CA VAL A 457 -4.59 7.55 -17.69
C VAL A 457 -5.35 8.74 -18.29
N PHE A 458 -4.97 9.98 -17.94
CA PHE A 458 -5.57 11.22 -18.44
C PHE A 458 -4.96 11.70 -19.78
N SER A 459 -4.02 10.96 -20.36
CA SER A 459 -3.22 11.38 -21.53
C SER A 459 -4.07 11.91 -22.70
N GLY A 460 -5.20 11.26 -23.00
CA GLY A 460 -6.06 11.66 -24.12
C GLY A 460 -6.71 13.02 -23.93
N LEU A 461 -7.03 13.38 -22.70
CA LEU A 461 -7.71 14.63 -22.37
C LEU A 461 -6.73 15.77 -22.04
N LEU A 462 -5.62 15.45 -21.37
CA LEU A 462 -4.77 16.43 -20.71
C LEU A 462 -3.29 16.35 -21.11
N GLY A 463 -2.91 15.37 -21.95
CA GLY A 463 -1.51 15.10 -22.27
C GLY A 463 -0.80 14.38 -21.13
N GLN A 464 0.51 14.22 -21.27
CA GLN A 464 1.35 13.68 -20.19
C GLN A 464 1.52 14.73 -19.09
N THR A 465 1.95 14.31 -17.89
CA THR A 465 2.21 15.28 -16.80
C THR A 465 3.20 16.36 -17.20
N SER A 466 4.24 15.99 -17.96
CA SER A 466 5.22 16.92 -18.53
C SER A 466 4.61 17.99 -19.41
N ASP A 467 3.54 17.72 -20.16
CA ASP A 467 2.88 18.68 -21.05
C ASP A 467 2.23 19.83 -20.28
N ALA A 468 1.83 19.56 -19.04
CA ALA A 468 1.23 20.52 -18.13
C ALA A 468 2.25 21.44 -17.45
N ILE A 469 3.56 21.14 -17.46
CA ILE A 469 4.57 21.98 -16.81
C ILE A 469 4.64 23.35 -17.47
N LEU A 470 4.48 24.40 -16.65
CA LEU A 470 4.56 25.81 -17.02
C LEU A 470 5.87 26.46 -16.57
N SER A 471 6.35 26.07 -15.38
CA SER A 471 7.65 26.52 -14.85
C SER A 471 8.23 25.52 -13.85
N ALA A 472 9.55 25.60 -13.66
CA ALA A 472 10.29 24.80 -12.71
C ALA A 472 11.31 25.66 -11.95
N ARG A 473 11.42 25.46 -10.64
CA ARG A 473 12.56 25.94 -9.84
C ARG A 473 13.51 24.78 -9.61
N LEU A 474 14.79 25.00 -9.85
CA LEU A 474 15.81 23.95 -9.73
C LEU A 474 17.16 24.48 -9.29
N VAL A 475 17.86 23.65 -8.53
CA VAL A 475 19.26 23.84 -8.15
C VAL A 475 20.14 23.22 -9.24
N THR A 476 20.98 24.05 -9.85
CA THR A 476 21.89 23.69 -10.94
C THR A 476 23.14 22.96 -10.45
N SER A 477 24.03 22.56 -11.37
CA SER A 477 25.28 21.85 -11.03
C SER A 477 26.27 22.71 -10.23
N THR A 478 26.10 24.04 -10.22
CA THR A 478 26.86 24.98 -9.39
C THR A 478 26.22 25.23 -8.03
N GLY A 479 25.00 24.72 -7.81
CA GLY A 479 24.23 24.96 -6.59
C GLY A 479 23.40 26.26 -6.60
N ASP A 480 23.32 26.94 -7.74
CA ASP A 480 22.47 28.13 -7.92
C ASP A 480 21.02 27.72 -8.17
N LEU A 481 20.08 28.46 -7.58
CA LEU A 481 18.65 28.27 -7.79
C LEU A 481 18.19 29.15 -8.95
N VAL A 482 17.65 28.50 -9.99
CA VAL A 482 17.14 29.17 -11.20
C VAL A 482 15.67 28.86 -11.43
N THR A 483 15.01 29.65 -12.27
CA THR A 483 13.64 29.40 -12.71
C THR A 483 13.60 29.23 -14.23
N ALA A 484 13.16 28.06 -14.67
CA ALA A 484 12.88 27.78 -16.07
C ALA A 484 11.37 27.99 -16.35
N SER A 485 11.03 28.76 -17.36
CA SER A 485 9.67 29.08 -17.81
C SER A 485 9.68 29.49 -19.28
N ALA A 486 8.52 29.78 -19.85
CA ALA A 486 8.44 30.24 -21.24
C ALA A 486 9.19 31.56 -21.50
N THR A 487 9.41 32.37 -20.46
CA THR A 487 10.04 33.69 -20.54
C THR A 487 11.42 33.76 -19.85
N SER A 488 11.87 32.68 -19.22
CA SER A 488 13.15 32.58 -18.52
C SER A 488 13.72 31.19 -18.77
N ASP A 489 14.86 31.07 -19.46
CA ASP A 489 15.47 29.79 -19.83
C ASP A 489 14.51 28.79 -20.52
N PRO A 490 13.85 29.17 -21.64
CA PRO A 490 12.86 28.34 -22.31
C PRO A 490 13.43 27.01 -22.85
N ASP A 491 14.71 26.97 -23.22
CA ASP A 491 15.37 25.73 -23.63
C ASP A 491 15.59 24.76 -22.46
N LEU A 492 15.85 25.28 -21.25
CA LEU A 492 15.89 24.46 -20.05
C LEU A 492 14.49 23.94 -19.71
N LEU A 493 13.44 24.76 -19.87
CA LEU A 493 12.06 24.28 -19.71
C LEU A 493 11.73 23.16 -20.70
N TYR A 494 12.12 23.30 -21.98
CA TYR A 494 11.98 22.25 -22.97
C TYR A 494 12.60 20.93 -22.50
N ALA A 495 13.81 21.00 -21.93
CA ALA A 495 14.53 19.84 -21.41
C ALA A 495 13.85 19.24 -20.17
N ILE A 496 13.37 20.07 -19.24
CA ILE A 496 12.65 19.65 -18.04
C ILE A 496 11.35 18.91 -18.38
N LYS A 497 10.71 19.25 -19.50
CA LYS A 497 9.48 18.59 -19.99
C LYS A 497 9.78 17.25 -20.68
N GLY A 498 10.50 16.37 -20.00
CA GLY A 498 10.79 15.02 -20.47
C GLY A 498 12.17 14.47 -20.11
N ALA A 499 13.12 15.31 -19.68
CA ALA A 499 14.47 14.90 -19.28
C ALA A 499 14.96 15.66 -18.04
N GLY A 500 14.06 16.16 -17.18
CA GLY A 500 14.44 17.12 -16.13
C GLY A 500 15.44 16.61 -15.10
N THR A 501 15.47 15.29 -14.84
CA THR A 501 16.44 14.71 -13.89
C THR A 501 17.90 14.83 -14.34
N TYR A 502 18.16 15.22 -15.59
CA TYR A 502 19.51 15.37 -16.14
C TYR A 502 20.08 16.77 -15.93
N PHE A 503 19.28 17.79 -15.62
CA PHE A 503 19.71 19.19 -15.68
C PHE A 503 19.79 19.89 -14.32
N GLY A 504 19.21 19.29 -13.28
CA GLY A 504 19.29 19.83 -11.93
C GLY A 504 18.41 19.11 -10.93
N LEU A 505 18.52 19.52 -9.67
CA LEU A 505 17.63 19.09 -8.61
C LEU A 505 16.44 20.05 -8.57
N ILE A 506 15.29 19.59 -9.10
CA ILE A 506 14.06 20.38 -9.17
C ILE A 506 13.40 20.44 -7.79
N THR A 507 13.24 21.65 -7.28
CA THR A 507 12.67 21.92 -5.95
C THR A 507 11.19 22.27 -5.99
N SER A 508 10.66 22.70 -7.15
CA SER A 508 9.22 22.84 -7.38
C SER A 508 8.86 22.90 -8.86
N LEU A 509 7.62 22.53 -9.16
CA LEU A 509 7.00 22.66 -10.48
C LEU A 509 5.66 23.37 -10.37
N THR A 510 5.40 24.29 -11.29
CA THR A 510 4.05 24.81 -11.53
C THR A 510 3.48 24.16 -12.78
N LEU A 511 2.33 23.51 -12.63
CA LEU A 511 1.62 22.82 -13.70
C LEU A 511 0.28 23.49 -13.97
N ARG A 512 -0.15 23.43 -15.23
CA ARG A 512 -1.52 23.73 -15.65
C ARG A 512 -2.47 22.70 -15.02
N ALA A 513 -3.54 23.19 -14.43
CA ALA A 513 -4.66 22.41 -13.96
C ALA A 513 -5.91 22.73 -14.81
N SER A 514 -6.77 21.75 -15.02
CA SER A 514 -7.99 21.87 -15.82
C SER A 514 -9.23 21.75 -14.93
N PRO A 515 -10.36 22.41 -15.27
CA PRO A 515 -11.62 22.19 -14.57
C PRO A 515 -12.04 20.72 -14.63
N LEU A 516 -12.66 20.21 -13.56
CA LEU A 516 -13.17 18.82 -13.52
C LEU A 516 -14.17 18.49 -14.64
N SER A 517 -14.81 19.50 -15.25
CA SER A 517 -15.68 19.30 -16.41
C SER A 517 -14.97 18.66 -17.60
N VAL A 518 -13.64 18.72 -17.68
CA VAL A 518 -12.85 18.01 -18.70
C VAL A 518 -13.00 16.49 -18.61
N LEU A 519 -13.38 15.96 -17.44
CA LEU A 519 -13.63 14.53 -17.22
C LEU A 519 -14.97 14.07 -17.84
N ASN A 520 -15.73 14.99 -18.46
CA ASN A 520 -17.05 14.74 -19.05
C ASN A 520 -18.04 14.11 -18.06
N SER A 521 -17.95 14.48 -16.78
CA SER A 521 -18.89 14.09 -15.73
C SER A 521 -19.42 15.30 -15.00
N SER A 522 -20.71 15.27 -14.66
CA SER A 522 -21.39 16.34 -13.93
C SER A 522 -20.94 16.47 -12.46
N ASP A 523 -20.38 15.40 -11.90
CA ASP A 523 -19.99 15.28 -10.49
C ASP A 523 -18.46 15.21 -10.27
N GLY A 524 -17.66 15.36 -11.33
CA GLY A 524 -16.20 15.26 -11.25
C GLY A 524 -15.65 13.85 -10.98
N THR A 525 -16.48 12.82 -11.17
CA THR A 525 -16.05 11.42 -11.11
C THR A 525 -15.66 10.88 -12.48
N LEU A 526 -14.86 9.81 -12.50
CA LEU A 526 -14.58 8.98 -13.67
C LEU A 526 -15.18 7.59 -13.50
N TRP A 527 -15.41 6.92 -14.62
CA TRP A 527 -15.86 5.54 -14.64
C TRP A 527 -14.67 4.59 -14.59
N LYS A 528 -14.74 3.55 -13.77
CA LYS A 528 -13.78 2.43 -13.77
C LYS A 528 -14.54 1.10 -13.80
N ALA A 529 -13.97 0.10 -14.45
CA ALA A 529 -14.37 -1.28 -14.25
C ALA A 529 -13.18 -2.23 -14.23
N THR A 530 -13.30 -3.29 -13.43
CA THR A 530 -12.40 -4.44 -13.49
C THR A 530 -13.18 -5.67 -13.94
N ALA A 531 -12.66 -6.36 -14.94
CA ALA A 531 -13.27 -7.54 -15.55
C ALA A 531 -12.27 -8.71 -15.59
N PRO A 532 -12.26 -9.57 -14.55
CA PRO A 532 -11.41 -10.76 -14.50
C PRO A 532 -11.92 -11.90 -15.41
N PHE A 533 -10.99 -12.66 -15.98
CA PHE A 533 -11.23 -13.85 -16.80
C PHE A 533 -10.24 -14.97 -16.41
N PRO A 534 -10.57 -16.24 -16.67
CA PRO A 534 -9.58 -17.32 -16.53
C PRO A 534 -8.44 -17.10 -17.54
N ALA A 535 -7.21 -17.45 -17.17
CA ALA A 535 -6.04 -17.25 -18.04
C ALA A 535 -6.18 -17.95 -19.41
N SER A 536 -6.95 -19.04 -19.50
CA SER A 536 -7.26 -19.73 -20.77
C SER A 536 -8.04 -18.88 -21.79
N ARG A 537 -8.64 -17.76 -21.37
CA ARG A 537 -9.39 -16.84 -22.23
C ARG A 537 -8.62 -15.58 -22.60
N THR A 538 -7.31 -15.56 -22.36
CA THR A 538 -6.45 -14.42 -22.69
C THR A 538 -6.52 -14.05 -24.18
N GLY A 539 -6.55 -15.05 -25.07
CA GLY A 539 -6.68 -14.83 -26.51
C GLY A 539 -7.99 -14.14 -26.92
N GLU A 540 -9.11 -14.49 -26.29
CA GLU A 540 -10.41 -13.83 -26.53
C GLU A 540 -10.39 -12.39 -26.05
N LEU A 541 -9.82 -12.14 -24.86
CA LEU A 541 -9.76 -10.80 -24.28
C LEU A 541 -8.90 -9.87 -25.13
N ILE A 542 -7.68 -10.27 -25.51
CA ILE A 542 -6.82 -9.41 -26.33
C ILE A 542 -7.45 -9.15 -27.71
N SER A 543 -8.13 -10.14 -28.30
CA SER A 543 -8.82 -9.97 -29.59
C SER A 543 -9.92 -8.90 -29.52
N ALA A 544 -10.62 -8.79 -28.39
CA ALA A 544 -11.65 -7.78 -28.17
C ALA A 544 -11.08 -6.41 -27.76
N LEU A 545 -9.93 -6.39 -27.07
CA LEU A 545 -9.30 -5.20 -26.50
C LEU A 545 -8.40 -4.47 -27.49
N ALA A 546 -7.65 -5.21 -28.31
CA ALA A 546 -6.69 -4.63 -29.25
C ALA A 546 -7.30 -3.60 -30.22
N PRO A 547 -8.52 -3.79 -30.77
CA PRO A 547 -9.16 -2.76 -31.61
C PRO A 547 -9.45 -1.46 -30.86
N LEU A 548 -9.86 -1.54 -29.58
CA LEU A 548 -10.11 -0.37 -28.73
C LEU A 548 -8.81 0.38 -28.43
N ALA A 549 -7.73 -0.35 -28.19
CA ALA A 549 -6.42 0.21 -27.88
C ALA A 549 -5.67 0.76 -29.11
N ALA A 550 -5.91 0.21 -30.31
CA ALA A 550 -5.25 0.64 -31.54
C ALA A 550 -5.75 2.00 -32.07
N SER A 551 -7.00 2.37 -31.76
CA SER A 551 -7.59 3.66 -32.10
C SER A 551 -8.29 4.25 -30.87
N PRO A 552 -7.51 4.64 -29.83
CA PRO A 552 -8.07 4.90 -28.52
C PRO A 552 -8.85 6.22 -28.50
N ASP A 553 -10.11 6.16 -28.06
CA ASP A 553 -10.92 7.35 -27.75
C ASP A 553 -10.15 8.21 -26.73
N PRO A 554 -10.06 9.53 -26.90
CA PRO A 554 -9.42 10.41 -25.91
C PRO A 554 -9.94 10.24 -24.48
N ARG A 555 -11.17 9.73 -24.33
CA ARG A 555 -11.87 9.48 -23.07
C ARG A 555 -11.62 8.08 -22.49
N ALA A 556 -10.96 7.18 -23.21
CA ALA A 556 -10.80 5.78 -22.81
C ALA A 556 -9.34 5.43 -22.57
N SER A 557 -9.05 4.81 -21.44
CA SER A 557 -7.75 4.23 -21.10
C SER A 557 -7.99 2.87 -20.45
N GLY A 558 -6.98 2.01 -20.46
CA GLY A 558 -7.12 0.73 -19.78
C GLY A 558 -5.86 -0.12 -19.82
N ALA A 559 -5.99 -1.31 -19.25
CA ALA A 559 -4.95 -2.32 -19.19
C ALA A 559 -5.53 -3.73 -19.32
N MET A 560 -4.77 -4.61 -19.97
CA MET A 560 -4.92 -6.06 -19.82
C MET A 560 -3.79 -6.54 -18.90
N VAL A 561 -4.12 -7.21 -17.79
CA VAL A 561 -3.17 -7.59 -16.74
C VAL A 561 -3.21 -9.09 -16.49
N ILE A 562 -2.05 -9.76 -16.58
CA ILE A 562 -1.86 -11.16 -16.18
C ILE A 562 -1.27 -11.17 -14.76
N THR A 563 -1.96 -11.82 -13.83
CA THR A 563 -1.57 -11.86 -12.40
C THR A 563 -2.17 -13.07 -11.70
N LYS A 564 -1.74 -13.37 -10.46
CA LYS A 564 -2.46 -14.29 -9.58
C LYS A 564 -3.78 -13.71 -9.11
N SER A 565 -4.76 -14.59 -8.94
CA SER A 565 -6.07 -14.27 -8.41
C SER A 565 -5.94 -13.64 -7.01
N PRO A 566 -6.57 -12.47 -6.78
CA PRO A 566 -6.56 -11.82 -5.47
C PRO A 566 -7.34 -12.61 -4.41
N HIS A 567 -8.13 -13.63 -4.81
CA HIS A 567 -8.90 -14.47 -3.90
C HIS A 567 -8.06 -15.58 -3.22
N GLY A 568 -6.77 -15.68 -3.53
CA GLY A 568 -5.85 -16.57 -2.81
C GLY A 568 -5.95 -18.05 -3.18
N ASP A 569 -6.74 -18.41 -4.20
CA ASP A 569 -6.84 -19.78 -4.73
C ASP A 569 -5.61 -20.24 -5.54
N GLY A 570 -4.63 -19.35 -5.73
CA GLY A 570 -3.39 -19.61 -6.46
C GLY A 570 -3.55 -19.66 -7.99
N SER A 571 -4.76 -19.45 -8.51
CA SER A 571 -5.03 -19.46 -9.95
C SER A 571 -4.44 -18.23 -10.66
N THR A 572 -4.06 -18.41 -11.92
CA THR A 572 -3.67 -17.29 -12.80
C THR A 572 -4.93 -16.73 -13.46
N VAL A 573 -5.07 -15.41 -13.46
CA VAL A 573 -6.18 -14.69 -14.11
C VAL A 573 -5.65 -13.67 -15.09
N VAL A 574 -6.47 -13.33 -16.08
CA VAL A 574 -6.26 -12.17 -16.94
C VAL A 574 -7.38 -11.17 -16.69
N LEU A 575 -7.02 -9.91 -16.44
CA LEU A 575 -7.93 -8.86 -16.02
C LEU A 575 -7.98 -7.79 -17.12
N ALA A 576 -9.17 -7.29 -17.44
CA ALA A 576 -9.29 -5.96 -18.06
C ALA A 576 -9.53 -4.92 -16.97
N SER A 577 -8.65 -3.93 -16.85
CA SER A 577 -8.86 -2.73 -16.03
C SER A 577 -9.17 -1.57 -16.95
N LEU A 578 -10.36 -1.01 -16.83
CA LEU A 578 -10.94 -0.10 -17.82
C LEU A 578 -11.28 1.23 -17.15
N ILE A 579 -10.97 2.33 -17.84
CA ILE A 579 -11.25 3.69 -17.39
C ILE A 579 -11.95 4.45 -18.52
N PHE A 580 -13.00 5.18 -18.16
CA PHE A 580 -13.71 6.05 -19.09
C PHE A 580 -14.04 7.42 -18.47
N PHE A 581 -13.79 8.48 -19.22
CA PHE A 581 -14.12 9.86 -18.87
C PHE A 581 -15.44 10.26 -19.55
N GLY A 582 -16.55 10.01 -18.87
CA GLY A 582 -17.89 10.23 -19.41
C GLY A 582 -18.97 9.64 -18.51
N SER A 583 -20.15 9.42 -19.06
CA SER A 583 -21.25 8.74 -18.36
C SER A 583 -21.01 7.22 -18.26
N SER A 584 -21.67 6.55 -17.30
CA SER A 584 -21.68 5.07 -17.25
C SER A 584 -22.29 4.44 -18.51
N GLU A 585 -23.27 5.10 -19.13
CA GLU A 585 -23.91 4.61 -20.36
C GLU A 585 -22.91 4.59 -21.53
N ASP A 586 -22.21 5.70 -21.76
CA ASP A 586 -21.17 5.79 -22.79
C ASP A 586 -20.04 4.80 -22.54
N ALA A 587 -19.60 4.67 -21.28
CA ALA A 587 -18.55 3.73 -20.91
C ALA A 587 -18.96 2.27 -21.17
N ASN A 588 -20.18 1.89 -20.77
CA ASN A 588 -20.70 0.55 -21.01
C ASN A 588 -20.90 0.26 -22.52
N ALA A 589 -21.30 1.27 -23.30
CA ALA A 589 -21.39 1.15 -24.76
C ALA A 589 -20.00 0.99 -25.40
N HIS A 590 -19.02 1.77 -24.96
CA HIS A 590 -17.65 1.72 -25.47
C HIS A 590 -16.98 0.36 -25.19
N PHE A 591 -17.15 -0.18 -23.98
CA PHE A 591 -16.57 -1.46 -23.57
C PHE A 591 -17.52 -2.66 -23.71
N ALA A 592 -18.58 -2.53 -24.52
CA ALA A 592 -19.58 -3.58 -24.70
C ALA A 592 -18.98 -4.89 -25.23
N SER A 593 -17.95 -4.82 -26.09
CA SER A 593 -17.25 -5.99 -26.62
C SER A 593 -16.57 -6.80 -25.53
N ILE A 594 -15.95 -6.14 -24.54
CA ILE A 594 -15.30 -6.80 -23.40
C ILE A 594 -16.35 -7.39 -22.45
N LYS A 595 -17.41 -6.63 -22.15
CA LYS A 595 -18.51 -7.08 -21.29
C LYS A 595 -19.23 -8.31 -21.87
N ALA A 596 -19.41 -8.35 -23.18
CA ALA A 596 -20.06 -9.45 -23.89
C ALA A 596 -19.29 -10.78 -23.82
N LEU A 597 -17.97 -10.75 -23.53
CA LEU A 597 -17.20 -11.97 -23.29
C LEU A 597 -17.63 -12.70 -22.00
N GLY A 598 -18.39 -12.06 -21.10
CA GLY A 598 -18.79 -12.68 -19.83
C GLY A 598 -17.62 -12.88 -18.87
N PRO A 599 -17.03 -11.79 -18.34
CA PRO A 599 -16.01 -11.88 -17.28
C PRO A 599 -16.59 -12.49 -16.01
N PHE A 600 -15.71 -12.91 -15.10
CA PHE A 600 -16.15 -13.38 -13.79
C PHE A 600 -16.92 -12.29 -13.00
N MET A 601 -16.59 -11.04 -13.20
CA MET A 601 -17.42 -9.98 -12.68
C MET A 601 -17.28 -8.77 -13.55
N TRP A 602 -18.31 -7.94 -13.52
CA TRP A 602 -18.24 -6.60 -14.06
C TRP A 602 -18.17 -5.63 -12.89
N GLY A 603 -16.97 -5.41 -12.37
CA GLY A 603 -16.71 -4.58 -11.19
C GLY A 603 -16.74 -3.09 -11.51
N GLU A 604 -17.88 -2.60 -11.99
CA GLU A 604 -18.09 -1.20 -12.36
C GLU A 604 -18.25 -0.30 -11.14
N LYS A 605 -17.59 0.88 -11.17
CA LYS A 605 -17.73 1.93 -10.16
C LYS A 605 -17.49 3.33 -10.71
N ARG A 606 -18.00 4.33 -9.99
CA ARG A 606 -17.68 5.76 -10.17
C ARG A 606 -16.68 6.18 -9.11
N VAL A 607 -15.60 6.85 -9.52
CA VAL A 607 -14.51 7.23 -8.63
C VAL A 607 -14.24 8.73 -8.77
N PRO A 608 -14.27 9.53 -7.69
CA PRO A 608 -13.87 10.93 -7.75
C PRO A 608 -12.38 11.05 -8.10
N TYR A 609 -11.99 12.16 -8.74
CA TYR A 609 -10.57 12.40 -9.08
C TYR A 609 -9.65 12.29 -7.86
N SER A 610 -10.11 12.67 -6.65
CA SER A 610 -9.38 12.49 -5.38
C SER A 610 -8.94 11.06 -5.07
N ASN A 611 -9.64 10.06 -5.59
CA ASN A 611 -9.46 8.64 -5.27
C ASN A 611 -9.10 7.81 -6.51
N VAL A 612 -8.71 8.46 -7.61
CA VAL A 612 -8.48 7.80 -8.91
C VAL A 612 -7.44 6.68 -8.84
N ASN A 613 -6.50 6.80 -7.90
CA ASN A 613 -5.32 5.96 -7.75
C ASN A 613 -5.39 4.94 -6.61
N ASP A 614 -6.45 4.94 -5.79
CA ASP A 614 -6.52 4.12 -4.58
C ASP A 614 -6.42 2.61 -4.87
N ASP A 615 -6.88 2.19 -6.05
CA ASP A 615 -6.75 0.80 -6.52
C ASP A 615 -5.27 0.33 -6.66
N PHE A 616 -4.32 1.26 -6.73
CA PHE A 616 -2.88 0.99 -6.81
C PHE A 616 -2.15 1.09 -5.46
N ASP A 617 -2.80 1.54 -4.39
CA ASP A 617 -2.15 1.68 -3.07
C ASP A 617 -1.53 0.37 -2.53
N PRO A 618 -2.15 -0.81 -2.74
CA PRO A 618 -1.51 -2.08 -2.35
C PRO A 618 -0.16 -2.34 -3.03
N PHE A 619 0.09 -1.73 -4.21
CA PHE A 619 1.37 -1.82 -4.92
C PHE A 619 2.37 -0.75 -4.50
N CYS A 620 1.95 0.22 -3.69
CA CYS A 620 2.74 1.37 -3.26
C CYS A 620 3.48 1.16 -1.93
N VAL A 621 3.31 0.00 -1.29
CA VAL A 621 4.01 -0.35 -0.05
C VAL A 621 5.53 -0.35 -0.25
N ASN A 622 6.28 -0.03 0.79
CA ASN A 622 7.74 -0.02 0.76
C ASN A 622 8.34 -1.43 0.89
N GLY A 623 9.65 -1.53 0.68
CA GLY A 623 10.44 -2.74 0.89
C GLY A 623 10.24 -3.85 -0.15
N GLY A 624 10.92 -4.97 0.08
CA GLY A 624 10.92 -6.11 -0.84
C GLY A 624 11.61 -5.79 -2.17
N PHE A 625 11.64 -6.76 -3.07
CA PHE A 625 12.35 -6.64 -4.33
C PHE A 625 11.35 -6.46 -5.46
N LYS A 626 11.34 -5.25 -6.02
CA LYS A 626 10.38 -4.82 -7.03
C LYS A 626 11.11 -4.10 -8.15
N LYS A 627 10.74 -4.41 -9.39
CA LYS A 627 11.23 -3.70 -10.56
C LYS A 627 10.10 -3.56 -11.57
N HIS A 628 9.89 -2.35 -12.03
CA HIS A 628 8.99 -2.06 -13.14
C HIS A 628 9.83 -1.91 -14.41
N VAL A 629 9.58 -2.71 -15.43
CA VAL A 629 10.23 -2.56 -16.75
C VAL A 629 9.15 -2.27 -17.78
N ILE A 630 9.34 -1.24 -18.61
CA ILE A 630 8.33 -0.77 -19.55
C ILE A 630 8.93 -0.63 -20.95
N ALA A 631 8.23 -1.18 -21.94
CA ALA A 631 8.49 -1.01 -23.37
C ALA A 631 7.32 -0.30 -24.04
N GLY A 632 7.60 0.79 -24.76
CA GLY A 632 6.63 1.50 -25.59
C GLY A 632 6.58 0.91 -26.99
N VAL A 633 5.41 0.47 -27.44
CA VAL A 633 5.22 -0.13 -28.76
C VAL A 633 4.37 0.76 -29.67
N PRO A 634 4.72 0.91 -30.96
CA PRO A 634 4.02 1.79 -31.90
C PRO A 634 2.70 1.20 -32.40
N ARG A 635 2.40 -0.05 -32.04
CA ARG A 635 1.14 -0.75 -32.34
C ARG A 635 0.84 -1.76 -31.23
N VAL A 636 -0.44 -1.96 -30.95
CA VAL A 636 -0.88 -2.91 -29.92
C VAL A 636 -0.63 -4.34 -30.41
N PRO A 637 0.05 -5.20 -29.63
CA PRO A 637 0.26 -6.60 -30.00
C PRO A 637 -1.04 -7.38 -29.80
N GLY A 638 -1.92 -7.37 -30.82
CA GLY A 638 -3.23 -7.99 -30.76
C GLY A 638 -3.25 -9.50 -31.03
N ASP A 639 -2.09 -10.14 -31.20
CA ASP A 639 -1.96 -11.56 -31.53
C ASP A 639 -2.20 -12.43 -30.27
N PRO A 640 -3.26 -13.27 -30.24
CA PRO A 640 -3.53 -14.16 -29.12
C PRO A 640 -2.36 -15.05 -28.71
N GLU A 641 -1.58 -15.55 -29.67
CA GLU A 641 -0.48 -16.49 -29.40
C GLU A 641 0.62 -15.84 -28.56
N VAL A 642 0.84 -14.54 -28.73
CA VAL A 642 1.81 -13.76 -27.94
C VAL A 642 1.39 -13.72 -26.48
N TRP A 643 0.12 -13.51 -26.20
CA TRP A 643 -0.38 -13.37 -24.84
C TRP A 643 -0.60 -14.71 -24.13
N GLU A 644 -0.91 -15.76 -24.89
CA GLU A 644 -0.88 -17.14 -24.36
C GLU A 644 0.54 -17.56 -23.98
N ALA A 645 1.55 -17.15 -24.76
CA ALA A 645 2.96 -17.33 -24.40
C ALA A 645 3.34 -16.51 -23.14
N GLU A 646 2.83 -15.29 -22.99
CA GLU A 646 3.00 -14.49 -21.76
C GLU A 646 2.42 -15.17 -20.52
N VAL A 647 1.19 -15.71 -20.61
CA VAL A 647 0.58 -16.47 -19.51
C VAL A 647 1.48 -17.63 -19.10
N LYS A 648 2.00 -18.38 -20.08
CA LYS A 648 2.89 -19.52 -19.80
C LYS A 648 4.22 -19.08 -19.17
N ALA A 649 4.81 -17.98 -19.64
CA ALA A 649 6.04 -17.43 -19.08
C ALA A 649 5.82 -16.96 -17.63
N TYR A 650 4.69 -16.30 -17.35
CA TYR A 650 4.26 -15.91 -16.02
C TYR A 650 4.09 -17.12 -15.10
N GLU A 651 3.37 -18.15 -15.53
CA GLU A 651 3.16 -19.36 -14.73
C GLU A 651 4.46 -20.09 -14.42
N THR A 652 5.37 -20.17 -15.40
CA THR A 652 6.72 -20.73 -15.22
C THR A 652 7.50 -19.97 -14.15
N LEU A 653 7.41 -18.63 -14.12
CA LEU A 653 8.02 -17.84 -13.05
C LEU A 653 7.43 -18.21 -11.70
N ILE A 654 6.10 -18.24 -11.58
CA ILE A 654 5.45 -18.50 -10.30
C ILE A 654 5.72 -19.92 -9.80
N GLU A 655 5.79 -20.91 -10.68
CA GLU A 655 6.22 -22.27 -10.34
C GLU A 655 7.66 -22.31 -9.82
N LYS A 656 8.56 -21.54 -10.45
CA LYS A 656 9.99 -21.50 -10.10
C LYS A 656 10.26 -20.75 -8.79
N VAL A 657 9.59 -19.62 -8.58
CA VAL A 657 9.87 -18.69 -7.46
C VAL A 657 8.92 -18.88 -6.28
N GLY A 658 7.72 -19.40 -6.54
CA GLY A 658 6.70 -19.70 -5.53
C GLY A 658 5.83 -18.50 -5.15
N ALA A 659 5.05 -18.67 -4.07
CA ALA A 659 4.03 -17.72 -3.62
C ALA A 659 4.57 -16.32 -3.31
N GLN A 660 5.85 -16.19 -2.98
CA GLN A 660 6.50 -14.90 -2.75
C GLN A 660 6.47 -13.98 -3.98
N ALA A 661 6.37 -14.53 -5.20
CA ALA A 661 6.27 -13.74 -6.43
C ALA A 661 4.83 -13.48 -6.89
N ALA A 662 3.80 -13.86 -6.11
CA ALA A 662 2.40 -13.83 -6.54
C ALA A 662 1.87 -12.43 -6.90
N ARG A 663 2.54 -11.35 -6.44
CA ARG A 663 2.20 -9.96 -6.77
C ARG A 663 2.89 -9.43 -8.04
N THR A 664 3.68 -10.28 -8.69
CA THR A 664 4.24 -10.01 -10.01
C THR A 664 3.12 -10.01 -11.06
N MET A 665 3.24 -9.15 -12.08
CA MET A 665 2.27 -9.05 -13.16
C MET A 665 2.92 -8.66 -14.50
N VAL A 666 2.23 -8.99 -15.59
CA VAL A 666 2.48 -8.45 -16.93
C VAL A 666 1.26 -7.65 -17.37
N CYS A 667 1.47 -6.49 -17.96
CA CYS A 667 0.41 -5.59 -18.38
C CYS A 667 0.64 -5.08 -19.81
N LEU A 668 -0.41 -5.06 -20.62
CA LEU A 668 -0.54 -4.12 -21.75
C LEU A 668 -1.41 -2.98 -21.28
N MET A 669 -0.82 -1.80 -21.13
CA MET A 669 -1.55 -0.55 -20.88
C MET A 669 -1.70 0.22 -22.19
N TRP A 670 -2.88 0.79 -22.41
CA TRP A 670 -3.10 1.81 -23.44
C TRP A 670 -3.80 3.01 -22.81
N VAL A 671 -3.57 4.17 -23.39
CA VAL A 671 -4.16 5.42 -22.94
C VAL A 671 -4.83 6.13 -24.10
N GLY A 672 -5.85 6.91 -23.79
CA GLY A 672 -6.52 7.77 -24.77
C GLY A 672 -5.50 8.64 -25.52
N LYS A 673 -5.74 8.88 -26.81
CA LYS A 673 -4.94 9.83 -27.60
C LYS A 673 -5.75 11.07 -27.92
N GLY A 674 -5.23 12.23 -27.53
CA GLY A 674 -5.78 13.52 -27.90
C GLY A 674 -5.42 13.90 -29.34
N GLU A 675 -5.91 15.06 -29.79
CA GLU A 675 -5.59 15.59 -31.11
C GLU A 675 -4.09 15.74 -31.34
N ALA A 676 -3.62 15.31 -32.52
CA ALA A 676 -2.22 15.46 -32.92
C ALA A 676 -1.81 16.94 -32.94
N GLY A 677 -0.61 17.25 -32.44
CA GLY A 677 -0.08 18.62 -32.40
C GLY A 677 -0.68 19.52 -31.31
N ARG A 678 -1.57 19.00 -30.45
CA ARG A 678 -2.16 19.76 -29.34
C ARG A 678 -1.13 20.26 -28.32
N TRP A 679 -0.03 19.53 -28.16
CA TRP A 679 1.01 19.82 -27.16
C TRP A 679 2.27 20.35 -27.85
N ALA A 680 2.91 21.33 -27.23
CA ALA A 680 4.17 21.87 -27.71
C ALA A 680 5.28 20.80 -27.66
N GLU A 681 6.21 20.89 -28.59
CA GLU A 681 7.41 20.05 -28.61
C GLU A 681 8.19 20.15 -27.28
N SER A 682 8.67 19.00 -26.82
CA SER A 682 9.43 18.87 -25.57
C SER A 682 10.45 17.73 -25.64
N ALA A 683 11.24 17.56 -24.57
CA ALA A 683 12.13 16.42 -24.43
C ALA A 683 11.39 15.06 -24.33
N PHE A 684 10.08 15.06 -24.07
CA PHE A 684 9.28 13.83 -24.07
C PHE A 684 8.95 13.41 -25.51
N GLY A 685 9.70 12.45 -26.04
CA GLY A 685 9.63 12.00 -27.43
C GLY A 685 8.58 10.94 -27.74
N HIS A 686 7.98 10.30 -26.73
CA HIS A 686 7.17 9.07 -26.89
C HIS A 686 5.76 9.27 -27.45
N ARG A 687 5.59 10.16 -28.43
CA ARG A 687 4.28 10.51 -29.02
C ARG A 687 3.72 9.41 -29.93
N GLY A 688 4.61 8.56 -30.46
CA GLY A 688 4.26 7.45 -31.35
C GLY A 688 3.68 6.23 -30.63
N VAL A 689 3.97 6.05 -29.34
CA VAL A 689 3.57 4.86 -28.57
C VAL A 689 2.05 4.69 -28.52
N LEU A 690 1.56 3.50 -28.86
CA LEU A 690 0.14 3.12 -28.75
C LEU A 690 -0.12 2.15 -27.59
N GLY A 691 0.88 1.36 -27.19
CA GLY A 691 0.79 0.46 -26.05
C GLY A 691 2.06 0.51 -25.19
N TRP A 692 1.88 0.38 -23.89
CA TRP A 692 2.96 0.22 -22.92
C TRP A 692 2.92 -1.21 -22.39
N ILE A 693 3.96 -1.97 -22.68
CA ILE A 693 4.13 -3.33 -22.18
C ILE A 693 4.95 -3.27 -20.92
N GLU A 694 4.37 -3.74 -19.82
CA GLU A 694 4.95 -3.61 -18.49
C GLU A 694 5.13 -4.98 -17.86
N ALA A 695 6.34 -5.25 -17.38
CA ALA A 695 6.63 -6.40 -16.53
C ALA A 695 6.99 -5.86 -15.14
N VAL A 696 6.06 -5.99 -14.19
CA VAL A 696 6.24 -5.55 -12.81
C VAL A 696 6.56 -6.77 -11.96
N SER A 697 7.80 -6.87 -11.50
CA SER A 697 8.18 -7.90 -10.54
C SER A 697 7.94 -7.44 -9.11
N TRP A 698 7.52 -8.37 -8.25
CA TRP A 698 7.49 -8.20 -6.81
C TRP A 698 7.69 -9.56 -6.13
N TYR A 699 8.79 -9.67 -5.38
CA TYR A 699 9.18 -10.84 -4.60
C TYR A 699 9.84 -10.43 -3.27
N THR A 700 9.97 -11.38 -2.34
CA THR A 700 10.47 -11.12 -0.97
C THR A 700 11.84 -11.72 -0.67
N ASP A 701 12.29 -12.72 -1.42
CA ASP A 701 13.63 -13.33 -1.28
C ASP A 701 14.61 -12.81 -2.33
N GLU A 702 15.68 -12.14 -1.89
CA GLU A 702 16.74 -11.64 -2.78
C GLU A 702 17.34 -12.73 -3.66
N GLY A 703 17.40 -13.98 -3.18
CA GLY A 703 17.89 -15.14 -3.92
C GLY A 703 17.13 -15.42 -5.23
N SER A 704 15.92 -14.88 -5.38
CA SER A 704 15.10 -15.01 -6.58
C SER A 704 15.41 -13.98 -7.68
N THR A 705 16.28 -13.01 -7.41
CA THR A 705 16.55 -11.86 -8.29
C THR A 705 16.96 -12.26 -9.70
N GLU A 706 17.83 -13.26 -9.86
CA GLU A 706 18.26 -13.70 -11.19
C GLU A 706 17.10 -14.33 -11.98
N ALA A 707 16.35 -15.24 -11.35
CA ALA A 707 15.21 -15.91 -11.99
C ALA A 707 14.12 -14.92 -12.41
N VAL A 708 13.82 -13.93 -11.56
CA VAL A 708 12.83 -12.88 -11.84
C VAL A 708 13.33 -11.96 -12.96
N ARG A 709 14.61 -11.57 -12.94
CA ARG A 709 15.20 -10.74 -14.00
C ARG A 709 15.16 -11.46 -15.36
N ASP A 710 15.51 -12.73 -15.40
CA ASP A 710 15.48 -13.54 -16.63
C ASP A 710 14.04 -13.62 -17.19
N TRP A 711 13.05 -13.78 -16.30
CA TRP A 711 11.65 -13.71 -16.69
C TRP A 711 11.25 -12.33 -17.22
N GLN A 712 11.66 -11.22 -16.59
CA GLN A 712 11.31 -9.87 -17.09
C GLN A 712 11.86 -9.62 -18.49
N VAL A 713 13.08 -10.10 -18.77
CA VAL A 713 13.68 -10.05 -20.11
C VAL A 713 12.86 -10.88 -21.09
N GLU A 714 12.48 -12.10 -20.71
CA GLU A 714 11.68 -12.99 -21.55
C GLU A 714 10.28 -12.45 -21.83
N ALA A 715 9.59 -11.92 -20.82
CA ALA A 715 8.25 -11.33 -20.95
C ALA A 715 8.26 -10.15 -21.94
N LEU A 716 9.23 -9.24 -21.82
CA LEU A 716 9.36 -8.17 -22.80
C LEU A 716 9.72 -8.71 -24.18
N ARG A 717 10.57 -9.74 -24.28
CA ARG A 717 10.96 -10.35 -25.56
C ARG A 717 9.79 -11.00 -26.27
N ILE A 718 8.93 -11.75 -25.59
CA ILE A 718 7.75 -12.42 -26.18
C ILE A 718 6.86 -11.37 -26.85
N VAL A 719 6.50 -10.31 -26.13
CA VAL A 719 5.60 -9.27 -26.64
C VAL A 719 6.27 -8.42 -27.72
N THR A 720 7.57 -8.12 -27.59
CA THR A 720 8.30 -7.28 -28.54
C THR A 720 8.88 -8.05 -29.74
N SER A 721 8.78 -9.39 -29.76
CA SER A 721 9.37 -10.26 -30.80
C SER A 721 8.92 -9.98 -32.23
N LYS A 722 7.76 -9.33 -32.39
CA LYS A 722 7.17 -8.99 -33.69
C LYS A 722 7.52 -7.57 -34.16
N PHE A 723 8.33 -6.83 -33.41
CA PHE A 723 8.75 -5.47 -33.75
C PHE A 723 10.18 -5.49 -34.28
N GLU A 724 10.45 -4.60 -35.23
CA GLU A 724 11.79 -4.39 -35.76
C GLU A 724 12.67 -3.66 -34.75
N VAL A 725 13.99 -3.84 -34.90
CA VAL A 725 14.96 -3.14 -34.05
C VAL A 725 14.79 -1.63 -34.24
N GLY A 726 14.58 -0.92 -33.13
CA GLY A 726 14.38 0.53 -33.12
C GLY A 726 12.92 0.98 -33.13
N GLU A 727 11.96 0.08 -33.33
CA GLU A 727 10.52 0.41 -33.19
C GLU A 727 10.08 0.52 -31.73
N VAL A 728 10.75 -0.19 -30.83
CA VAL A 728 10.39 -0.22 -29.40
C VAL A 728 11.12 0.90 -28.65
N GLU A 729 10.33 1.75 -28.00
CA GLU A 729 10.82 2.87 -27.20
C GLU A 729 10.96 2.46 -25.73
N THR A 730 11.85 3.14 -25.00
CA THR A 730 12.11 2.85 -23.59
C THR A 730 11.67 4.00 -22.71
N PHE A 731 10.79 3.71 -21.75
CA PHE A 731 10.41 4.71 -20.75
C PHE A 731 11.44 4.77 -19.61
N GLN A 732 12.20 5.86 -19.57
CA GLN A 732 13.37 6.03 -18.70
C GLN A 732 13.10 6.02 -17.17
N ASN A 733 11.85 6.25 -16.76
CA ASN A 733 11.47 6.16 -15.35
C ASN A 733 11.41 4.70 -14.86
N SER A 734 11.32 3.74 -15.78
CA SER A 734 11.22 2.32 -15.48
C SER A 734 12.41 1.53 -16.03
N SER A 735 13.11 2.02 -17.06
CA SER A 735 14.20 1.26 -17.69
C SER A 735 15.32 2.15 -18.21
N ARG A 736 16.58 1.78 -17.91
CA ARG A 736 17.79 2.51 -18.32
C ARG A 736 18.87 1.58 -18.89
N ASP A 737 18.46 0.40 -19.34
CA ASP A 737 19.37 -0.66 -19.78
C ASP A 737 19.46 -0.72 -21.33
N THR A 738 18.72 0.13 -22.03
CA THR A 738 18.68 0.27 -23.50
C THR A 738 19.46 1.49 -23.98
N PRO A 739 19.80 1.57 -25.29
CA PRO A 739 20.43 2.76 -25.88
C PRO A 739 19.67 4.05 -25.56
N ILE A 740 20.37 5.17 -25.47
CA ILE A 740 19.77 6.42 -25.02
C ILE A 740 18.80 7.01 -26.04
N GLU A 741 18.99 6.70 -27.32
CA GLU A 741 18.17 7.09 -28.45
C GLU A 741 16.72 6.59 -28.28
N SER A 742 16.52 5.39 -27.70
CA SER A 742 15.18 4.85 -27.47
C SER A 742 14.44 5.54 -26.31
N ARG A 743 15.15 6.31 -25.48
CA ARG A 743 14.57 7.11 -24.38
C ARG A 743 14.15 8.49 -24.83
N PHE A 744 14.81 9.01 -25.87
CA PHE A 744 14.55 10.33 -26.45
C PHE A 744 14.32 10.23 -27.97
N PRO A 745 13.34 9.42 -28.41
CA PRO A 745 13.12 9.19 -29.83
C PRO A 745 12.75 10.50 -30.53
N GLY A 746 13.15 10.65 -31.79
CA GLY A 746 12.83 11.75 -32.70
C GLY A 746 14.02 12.66 -33.05
N GLU A 747 13.96 13.22 -34.26
CA GLU A 747 15.08 13.89 -34.92
C GLU A 747 15.60 15.11 -34.14
N GLY A 748 16.92 15.19 -33.94
CA GLY A 748 17.59 16.33 -33.31
C GLY A 748 17.41 16.42 -31.78
N ARG A 749 16.57 15.56 -31.18
CA ARG A 749 16.19 15.67 -29.76
C ARG A 749 17.34 15.34 -28.85
N LEU A 750 18.04 14.24 -29.11
CA LEU A 750 19.19 13.83 -28.31
C LEU A 750 20.34 14.83 -28.45
N GLU A 751 20.60 15.33 -29.67
CA GLU A 751 21.63 16.35 -29.92
C GLU A 751 21.33 17.64 -29.15
N LYS A 752 20.07 18.09 -29.15
CA LYS A 752 19.64 19.26 -28.36
C LYS A 752 19.83 19.02 -26.86
N LEU A 753 19.46 17.84 -26.36
CA LEU A 753 19.63 17.49 -24.94
C LEU A 753 21.12 17.43 -24.54
N THR A 754 21.99 16.86 -25.36
CA THR A 754 23.45 16.84 -25.13
C THR A 754 24.05 18.24 -25.16
N ALA A 755 23.60 19.12 -26.07
CA ALA A 755 24.05 20.52 -26.10
C ALA A 755 23.65 21.26 -24.82
N LEU A 756 22.39 21.10 -24.38
CA LEU A 756 21.91 21.69 -23.13
C LEU A 756 22.62 21.09 -21.91
N LYS A 757 22.97 19.81 -21.93
CA LYS A 757 23.68 19.17 -20.83
C LYS A 757 25.06 19.80 -20.64
N LYS A 758 25.80 20.05 -21.73
CA LYS A 758 27.09 20.75 -21.71
C LYS A 758 26.97 22.19 -21.21
N GLN A 759 25.81 22.82 -21.36
CA GLN A 759 25.56 24.17 -20.83
C GLN A 759 25.24 24.15 -19.32
N TRP A 760 24.35 23.27 -18.89
CA TRP A 760 23.75 23.32 -17.54
C TRP A 760 24.40 22.40 -16.51
N ASP A 761 25.06 21.33 -16.95
CA ASP A 761 25.81 20.41 -16.08
C ASP A 761 26.96 19.74 -16.86
N PRO A 762 27.99 20.52 -17.26
CA PRO A 762 29.13 20.02 -18.05
C PRO A 762 30.00 19.00 -17.33
N GLN A 763 29.87 18.89 -16.00
CA GLN A 763 30.66 17.97 -15.18
C GLN A 763 29.91 16.68 -14.83
N GLY A 764 28.64 16.57 -15.24
CA GLY A 764 27.80 15.42 -14.90
C GLY A 764 27.59 15.27 -13.39
N VAL A 765 27.39 16.39 -12.68
CA VAL A 765 27.11 16.41 -11.23
C VAL A 765 25.92 15.54 -10.88
N PHE A 766 24.83 15.64 -11.66
CA PHE A 766 23.63 14.83 -11.45
C PHE A 766 23.70 13.48 -12.18
N THR A 767 24.24 13.49 -13.40
CA THR A 767 24.49 12.31 -14.24
C THR A 767 25.32 12.72 -15.44
N ASP A 768 26.20 11.85 -15.94
CA ASP A 768 27.04 12.06 -17.11
C ASP A 768 26.47 11.43 -18.39
N VAL A 769 25.31 10.78 -18.32
CA VAL A 769 24.74 9.95 -19.39
C VAL A 769 24.49 10.69 -20.72
N LEU A 770 24.36 12.02 -20.70
CA LEU A 770 24.16 12.86 -21.90
C LEU A 770 25.44 13.59 -22.38
N LEU A 771 26.57 13.42 -21.69
CA LEU A 771 27.88 13.98 -22.04
C LEU A 771 28.67 13.01 -22.89
#